data_AF-A0A8T4EF01-F1
#
_entry.id   AF-A0A8T4EF01-F1
#
_cell.length_a   1.000
_cell.length_b   1.000
_cell.length_c   1.000
_cell.angle_alpha   90.00
_cell.angle_beta   90.00
_cell.angle_gamma   90.00
#
_symmetry.space_group_name_H-M   'P 1'
#
loop_
_entity.id
_entity.type
_entity.pdbx_description
1 polymer ?
#
loop_
_entity_poly.entity_id
_entity_poly.type
_entity_poly.pdbx_seq_one_letter_code
_entity_poly.pdbx_strand_id
1 'polypeptide(L)'
;MQDSRYLFLGVLALILFIGLSTQSGTSDIASVNYSTPSYEKEIVTSAITVSGDSAFTGAGFTGTGTPGDPYILDGVAVTTSSGGNGIYITGTTKHFIIQNCIVNLTAASSSYGIRFNDADNGTIYNCEIFGTGTGIYVDNCEDLNITQTDVHDCSSEGIQVLGTPHVDLINNTIIDITGFRGIELFQTPNVTISGNMINRINYDGSLSNSWGIVCEQTDNLTITNNEIRSVVKGTGVTFSTGSNIVMDSNVVWQASTCVRPYSTPGIVISNNNISCGYNYNLWMHTVIGAHVFGNSIHHTTNANGVALWLYGSSNNIIEYNDLFECYYAIQADSNSGNNTISDNNLGWCDYFIAWDDRTATPKNVWTSNQFSDFSSNPYSIAGAASSTDSIASLLTDSTDPTLDSPSDIIINDVDTDKWLTWKPDDQFPGSYLLWINSTSQGQFDWCNSSISISLDSLAPATYEYQIMVFDACAYGSQSDVVWVTVLDTQDPIFTSATSDYTIEYGERVWFNITATDDTPALKRAYMDGAGPYWNNAWASPLTLNWDNVFPPVGEHNYTIVLIDKAGNSAKATCIVTIEDTTAPTSPDFPDDFIAEAGDDAWVNFTLNEHYNDEYEIWLDDVLDVSLPYSNGEYISYMLHFDTPGEHNITVVAWDDYSNTMTDECIVTYEDSTGPNLVGPADFSYEAGETDMVTWSWTELSPKNYSIYENNSLKVFSTTFSGDIQYTLAGLDIGIWNITLIFYDETGNYAIDDVWVTVEDTTAPTLVGNGNFQTELGDTANVTWQVTDIDPWDYDGTYHIFVNGSDESNGVWDSNELFYVFDPEVALYNVTLIVTDAYGNSVSNTTWVTGRDMTIPEITGNINQEIDENEFVILNWTCSDLAPDSLVLTRDGTAIVESSWDGSDFSYNVTGLSVGIYNFTLTIFDQSGNYAYDTVFVNITAVSTTSTTTTTTTTTDTSTSTTTTGTNTSGTETPPPADDILVVLLLVGGVGVIVIVIIITIMKTRNRT
;
A
#
# COMPACT_ATOMS: atom_id res chain seq x y z
N MET A 1 -103.96 -12.01 1.42
CA MET A 1 -104.70 -13.24 1.83
C MET A 1 -104.67 -14.28 0.71
N GLN A 2 -103.49 -14.57 0.15
CA GLN A 2 -103.19 -15.90 -0.39
C GLN A 2 -101.66 -16.19 -0.42
N ASP A 3 -100.98 -15.57 0.53
CA ASP A 3 -99.54 -15.57 0.73
C ASP A 3 -99.12 -16.86 1.45
N SER A 4 -99.02 -17.99 0.74
CA SER A 4 -98.52 -19.26 1.32
C SER A 4 -98.23 -20.40 0.32
N ARG A 5 -97.90 -20.15 -0.96
CA ARG A 5 -97.65 -21.25 -1.94
C ARG A 5 -96.42 -21.20 -2.84
N TYR A 6 -95.68 -20.08 -2.92
CA TYR A 6 -94.40 -20.03 -3.65
C TYR A 6 -93.16 -20.18 -2.75
N LEU A 7 -93.31 -19.98 -1.43
CA LEU A 7 -92.23 -20.18 -0.45
C LEU A 7 -91.87 -21.66 -0.21
N PHE A 8 -92.58 -22.62 -0.82
CA PHE A 8 -92.40 -24.06 -0.55
C PHE A 8 -91.73 -24.85 -1.69
N LEU A 9 -91.28 -24.17 -2.76
CA LEU A 9 -90.45 -24.75 -3.82
C LEU A 9 -89.02 -24.19 -3.82
N GLY A 10 -88.80 -22.94 -3.39
CA GLY A 10 -87.45 -22.40 -3.20
C GLY A 10 -86.66 -23.00 -2.02
N VAL A 11 -87.34 -23.53 -1.00
CA VAL A 11 -86.70 -24.02 0.23
C VAL A 11 -86.09 -25.42 0.09
N LEU A 12 -86.50 -26.21 -0.91
CA LEU A 12 -85.90 -27.53 -1.14
C LEU A 12 -84.54 -27.46 -1.88
N ALA A 13 -84.31 -26.40 -2.66
CA ALA A 13 -83.03 -26.16 -3.33
C ALA A 13 -81.95 -25.64 -2.36
N LEU A 14 -82.34 -24.83 -1.37
CA LEU A 14 -81.40 -24.19 -0.44
C LEU A 14 -80.75 -25.17 0.56
N ILE A 15 -81.34 -26.35 0.77
CA ILE A 15 -80.84 -27.36 1.73
C ILE A 15 -79.78 -28.29 1.11
N LEU A 16 -79.54 -28.21 -0.22
CA LEU A 16 -78.38 -28.88 -0.85
C LEU A 16 -77.13 -27.97 -0.96
N PHE A 17 -77.25 -26.66 -0.70
CA PHE A 17 -76.15 -25.69 -0.86
C PHE A 17 -75.62 -25.08 0.44
N ILE A 18 -76.30 -25.27 1.58
CA ILE A 18 -75.75 -24.90 2.90
C ILE A 18 -75.09 -26.13 3.52
N GLY A 19 -73.99 -26.57 2.89
CA GLY A 19 -73.25 -27.79 3.21
C GLY A 19 -71.72 -27.65 3.20
N LEU A 20 -71.19 -26.55 2.67
CA LEU A 20 -69.80 -26.11 2.82
C LEU A 20 -69.83 -24.59 2.94
N SER A 21 -69.18 -24.05 3.97
CA SER A 21 -69.04 -22.61 4.16
C SER A 21 -68.00 -22.04 3.19
N THR A 22 -68.24 -20.84 2.68
CA THR A 22 -67.20 -19.99 2.10
C THR A 22 -66.18 -19.62 3.18
N GLN A 23 -65.22 -20.50 3.43
CA GLN A 23 -63.93 -20.08 3.91
C GLN A 23 -63.24 -19.46 2.69
N SER A 24 -63.29 -18.13 2.58
CA SER A 24 -62.32 -17.35 1.81
C SER A 24 -60.97 -17.43 2.54
N GLY A 25 -60.47 -18.65 2.69
CA GLY A 25 -59.07 -18.87 2.89
C GLY A 25 -58.46 -18.53 1.55
N THR A 26 -57.79 -17.39 1.49
CA THR A 26 -56.57 -17.33 0.71
C THR A 26 -55.82 -18.62 1.02
N SER A 27 -55.59 -19.44 -0.01
CA SER A 27 -54.42 -20.30 0.02
C SER A 27 -53.24 -19.35 0.12
N ASP A 28 -52.82 -19.11 1.35
CA ASP A 28 -51.39 -19.18 1.59
C ASP A 28 -50.95 -20.52 1.03
N ILE A 29 -50.44 -20.45 -0.20
CA ILE A 29 -49.19 -21.10 -0.53
C ILE A 29 -48.17 -20.55 0.47
N ALA A 30 -48.29 -21.00 1.71
CA ALA A 30 -47.14 -21.22 2.52
C ALA A 30 -46.29 -22.13 1.64
N SER A 31 -45.19 -21.59 1.13
CA SER A 31 -44.04 -22.40 0.74
C SER A 31 -43.86 -23.38 1.89
N VAL A 32 -44.28 -24.63 1.67
CA VAL A 32 -43.99 -25.69 2.62
C VAL A 32 -42.49 -25.72 2.61
N ASN A 33 -41.88 -25.17 3.66
CA ASN A 33 -40.46 -25.33 3.88
C ASN A 33 -40.31 -26.83 4.12
N TYR A 34 -40.01 -27.55 3.04
CA TYR A 34 -39.67 -28.95 3.06
C TYR A 34 -38.31 -29.03 3.76
N SER A 35 -38.36 -28.91 5.09
CA SER A 35 -37.30 -29.35 5.99
C SER A 35 -37.16 -30.85 5.73
N THR A 36 -36.35 -31.19 4.74
CA THR A 36 -36.18 -32.55 4.23
C THR A 36 -35.89 -33.44 5.43
N PRO A 37 -36.75 -34.43 5.75
CA PRO A 37 -36.52 -35.28 6.90
C PRO A 37 -35.19 -36.01 6.67
N SER A 38 -34.16 -35.63 7.42
CA SER A 38 -32.77 -36.07 7.20
C SER A 38 -32.54 -37.50 7.70
N TYR A 39 -33.33 -38.43 7.17
CA TYR A 39 -33.01 -39.84 7.12
C TYR A 39 -31.91 -40.03 6.08
N GLU A 40 -30.86 -40.75 6.44
CA GLU A 40 -29.89 -41.27 5.48
C GLU A 40 -30.63 -42.27 4.57
N LYS A 41 -31.06 -41.82 3.38
CA LYS A 41 -31.76 -42.66 2.40
C LYS A 41 -30.84 -43.80 1.94
N GLU A 42 -31.36 -45.01 1.80
CA GLU A 42 -30.54 -46.15 1.36
C GLU A 42 -30.12 -45.96 -0.10
N ILE A 43 -28.82 -45.76 -0.35
CA ILE A 43 -28.28 -45.52 -1.68
C ILE A 43 -28.08 -46.85 -2.41
N VAL A 44 -28.89 -47.09 -3.44
CA VAL A 44 -28.85 -48.30 -4.27
C VAL A 44 -28.29 -47.95 -5.65
N THR A 45 -27.10 -48.45 -5.96
CA THR A 45 -26.37 -48.12 -7.20
C THR A 45 -26.75 -48.99 -8.40
N SER A 46 -27.90 -49.66 -8.36
CA SER A 46 -28.39 -50.57 -9.39
C SER A 46 -29.91 -50.52 -9.50
N ALA A 47 -30.43 -50.75 -10.71
CA ALA A 47 -31.87 -50.75 -10.97
C ALA A 47 -32.64 -51.73 -10.06
N ILE A 48 -33.71 -51.25 -9.44
CA ILE A 48 -34.67 -52.09 -8.70
C ILE A 48 -35.62 -52.72 -9.71
N THR A 49 -35.74 -54.04 -9.74
CA THR A 49 -36.60 -54.75 -10.70
C THR A 49 -37.46 -55.80 -10.01
N VAL A 50 -38.79 -55.64 -10.13
CA VAL A 50 -39.81 -56.57 -9.67
C VAL A 50 -40.46 -57.23 -10.88
N SER A 51 -40.33 -58.54 -11.02
CA SER A 51 -40.95 -59.33 -12.08
C SER A 51 -41.89 -60.37 -11.46
N GLY A 52 -43.17 -60.01 -11.35
CA GLY A 52 -44.23 -60.80 -10.70
C GLY A 52 -44.20 -60.82 -9.17
N ASP A 53 -45.34 -61.18 -8.59
CA ASP A 53 -45.70 -61.08 -7.17
C ASP A 53 -44.62 -61.52 -6.16
N SER A 54 -43.83 -62.56 -6.49
CA SER A 54 -42.82 -63.12 -5.59
C SER A 54 -41.52 -62.32 -5.53
N ALA A 55 -41.31 -61.36 -6.44
CA ALA A 55 -40.05 -60.61 -6.52
C ALA A 55 -39.98 -59.42 -5.54
N PHE A 56 -41.13 -58.86 -5.12
CA PHE A 56 -41.22 -57.66 -4.27
C PHE A 56 -40.31 -57.70 -3.02
N THR A 57 -40.44 -58.73 -2.18
CA THR A 57 -39.62 -58.85 -0.96
C THR A 57 -38.13 -59.08 -1.24
N GLY A 58 -37.78 -59.62 -2.42
CA GLY A 58 -36.40 -59.74 -2.88
C GLY A 58 -35.82 -58.43 -3.43
N ALA A 59 -36.69 -57.45 -3.73
CA ALA A 59 -36.36 -56.13 -4.24
C ALA A 59 -36.50 -55.01 -3.19
N GLY A 60 -36.55 -55.38 -1.89
CA GLY A 60 -36.60 -54.43 -0.77
C GLY A 60 -38.00 -54.05 -0.27
N PHE A 61 -39.08 -54.47 -0.94
CA PHE A 61 -40.44 -54.08 -0.54
C PHE A 61 -40.92 -54.85 0.71
N THR A 62 -41.54 -54.12 1.63
CA THR A 62 -42.22 -54.64 2.83
C THR A 62 -43.72 -54.88 2.57
N GLY A 63 -44.48 -55.48 3.49
CA GLY A 63 -45.92 -55.76 3.34
C GLY A 63 -46.26 -57.06 2.57
N THR A 64 -47.52 -57.23 2.16
CA THR A 64 -48.02 -58.48 1.50
C THR A 64 -48.74 -58.29 0.16
N GLY A 65 -48.81 -57.06 -0.36
CA GLY A 65 -49.40 -56.77 -1.67
C GLY A 65 -50.93 -56.83 -1.71
N THR A 66 -51.60 -56.58 -0.59
CA THR A 66 -53.08 -56.55 -0.47
C THR A 66 -53.57 -55.11 -0.29
N PRO A 67 -54.84 -54.76 -0.58
CA PRO A 67 -55.29 -53.36 -0.48
C PRO A 67 -55.27 -52.77 0.95
N GLY A 68 -55.15 -53.61 1.98
CA GLY A 68 -54.98 -53.18 3.38
C GLY A 68 -53.56 -53.36 3.94
N ASP A 69 -52.64 -53.89 3.15
CA ASP A 69 -51.22 -54.14 3.46
C ASP A 69 -50.47 -54.30 2.12
N PRO A 70 -50.28 -53.20 1.37
CA PRO A 70 -49.65 -53.22 0.05
C PRO A 70 -48.15 -53.53 0.13
N TYR A 71 -47.50 -53.78 -1.00
CA TYR A 71 -46.04 -53.85 -1.02
C TYR A 71 -45.44 -52.44 -0.99
N ILE A 72 -44.67 -52.08 0.05
CA ILE A 72 -44.15 -50.71 0.23
C ILE A 72 -42.62 -50.68 0.09
N LEU A 73 -42.13 -49.84 -0.82
CA LEU A 73 -40.74 -49.37 -0.89
C LEU A 73 -40.70 -47.93 -0.38
N ASP A 74 -39.85 -47.64 0.61
CA ASP A 74 -39.85 -46.38 1.34
C ASP A 74 -38.43 -45.82 1.50
N GLY A 75 -38.23 -44.54 1.16
CA GLY A 75 -37.01 -43.79 1.51
C GLY A 75 -35.71 -44.22 0.81
N VAL A 76 -35.82 -44.90 -0.35
CA VAL A 76 -34.66 -45.42 -1.11
C VAL A 76 -34.16 -44.41 -2.15
N ALA A 77 -32.85 -44.26 -2.28
CA ALA A 77 -32.22 -43.43 -3.30
C ALA A 77 -31.57 -44.30 -4.39
N VAL A 78 -32.21 -44.44 -5.55
CA VAL A 78 -31.72 -45.22 -6.68
C VAL A 78 -30.85 -44.33 -7.57
N THR A 79 -29.53 -44.59 -7.59
CA THR A 79 -28.54 -43.77 -8.31
C THR A 79 -27.73 -44.61 -9.29
N THR A 80 -28.11 -44.67 -10.57
CA THR A 80 -27.46 -45.56 -11.55
C THR A 80 -26.77 -44.81 -12.68
N SER A 81 -25.49 -45.09 -12.93
CA SER A 81 -24.69 -44.46 -14.00
C SER A 81 -24.75 -45.18 -15.36
N SER A 82 -25.76 -46.01 -15.60
CA SER A 82 -25.95 -46.73 -16.87
C SER A 82 -27.41 -46.74 -17.29
N GLY A 83 -27.67 -46.37 -18.55
CA GLY A 83 -29.02 -46.26 -19.08
C GLY A 83 -29.84 -47.55 -18.99
N GLY A 84 -31.07 -47.43 -18.51
CA GLY A 84 -31.98 -48.54 -18.23
C GLY A 84 -33.27 -48.03 -17.58
N ASN A 85 -33.81 -48.77 -16.61
CA ASN A 85 -34.85 -48.27 -15.72
C ASN A 85 -34.23 -47.99 -14.34
N GLY A 86 -34.73 -47.02 -13.57
CA GLY A 86 -34.38 -46.85 -12.15
C GLY A 86 -35.13 -47.87 -11.29
N ILE A 87 -36.45 -47.77 -11.28
CA ILE A 87 -37.35 -48.77 -10.70
C ILE A 87 -38.23 -49.34 -11.83
N TYR A 88 -38.29 -50.67 -11.94
CA TYR A 88 -39.12 -51.38 -12.93
C TYR A 88 -40.00 -52.43 -12.25
N ILE A 89 -41.32 -52.33 -12.41
CA ILE A 89 -42.30 -53.29 -11.90
C ILE A 89 -43.11 -53.84 -13.07
N THR A 90 -43.22 -55.17 -13.17
CA THR A 90 -43.93 -55.82 -14.28
C THR A 90 -44.56 -57.16 -13.93
N GLY A 91 -45.71 -57.46 -14.53
CA GLY A 91 -46.40 -58.75 -14.47
C GLY A 91 -47.07 -59.06 -13.13
N THR A 92 -47.77 -58.09 -12.53
CA THR A 92 -48.38 -58.25 -11.20
C THR A 92 -49.73 -57.52 -11.07
N THR A 93 -50.57 -58.01 -10.17
CA THR A 93 -51.89 -57.44 -9.82
C THR A 93 -51.99 -57.15 -8.30
N LYS A 94 -50.83 -56.93 -7.68
CA LYS A 94 -50.68 -56.66 -6.25
C LYS A 94 -50.69 -55.16 -6.01
N HIS A 95 -51.32 -54.71 -4.92
CA HIS A 95 -51.21 -53.31 -4.53
C HIS A 95 -49.78 -53.01 -4.09
N PHE A 96 -49.16 -51.96 -4.61
CA PHE A 96 -47.83 -51.53 -4.21
C PHE A 96 -47.71 -50.01 -4.13
N ILE A 97 -46.80 -49.53 -3.28
CA ILE A 97 -46.50 -48.12 -3.05
C ILE A 97 -44.99 -47.92 -3.17
N ILE A 98 -44.57 -46.94 -3.97
CA ILE A 98 -43.23 -46.35 -3.93
C ILE A 98 -43.37 -44.98 -3.25
N GLN A 99 -42.71 -44.77 -2.12
CA GLN A 99 -42.82 -43.53 -1.35
C GLN A 99 -41.49 -42.97 -0.85
N ASN A 100 -41.37 -41.64 -0.76
CA ASN A 100 -40.20 -40.92 -0.22
C ASN A 100 -38.86 -41.19 -0.97
N CYS A 101 -38.91 -41.87 -2.11
CA CYS A 101 -37.75 -42.31 -2.87
C CYS A 101 -37.15 -41.19 -3.74
N ILE A 102 -35.86 -41.32 -4.05
CA ILE A 102 -35.17 -40.53 -5.08
C ILE A 102 -34.77 -41.47 -6.21
N VAL A 103 -34.93 -41.06 -7.47
CA VAL A 103 -34.45 -41.80 -8.64
C VAL A 103 -33.66 -40.87 -9.55
N ASN A 104 -32.34 -41.07 -9.61
CA ASN A 104 -31.42 -40.31 -10.46
C ASN A 104 -30.62 -41.26 -11.36
N LEU A 105 -30.72 -41.07 -12.68
CA LEU A 105 -30.09 -41.94 -13.69
C LEU A 105 -28.94 -41.28 -14.47
N THR A 106 -28.54 -40.06 -14.09
CA THR A 106 -27.38 -39.33 -14.65
C THR A 106 -27.30 -39.31 -16.19
N ALA A 107 -28.31 -38.70 -16.82
CA ALA A 107 -28.32 -38.26 -18.23
C ALA A 107 -28.27 -39.37 -19.30
N ALA A 108 -28.98 -40.47 -19.09
CA ALA A 108 -29.22 -41.47 -20.14
C ALA A 108 -30.51 -41.18 -20.93
N SER A 109 -30.40 -40.64 -22.15
CA SER A 109 -31.52 -40.17 -22.99
C SER A 109 -32.48 -41.25 -23.53
N SER A 110 -32.35 -42.49 -23.06
CA SER A 110 -33.25 -43.62 -23.36
C SER A 110 -33.53 -44.44 -22.10
N SER A 111 -33.59 -43.77 -20.95
CA SER A 111 -33.85 -44.37 -19.63
C SER A 111 -35.22 -43.97 -19.08
N TYR A 112 -35.73 -44.75 -18.13
CA TYR A 112 -37.00 -44.51 -17.45
C TYR A 112 -36.75 -44.42 -15.94
N GLY A 113 -37.17 -43.34 -15.27
CA GLY A 113 -37.02 -43.20 -13.82
C GLY A 113 -37.78 -44.30 -13.08
N ILE A 114 -39.10 -44.20 -13.08
CA ILE A 114 -40.00 -45.28 -12.64
C ILE A 114 -40.74 -45.83 -13.86
N ARG A 115 -40.79 -47.15 -13.99
CA ARG A 115 -41.46 -47.83 -15.09
C ARG A 115 -42.39 -48.95 -14.61
N PHE A 116 -43.65 -48.90 -15.03
CA PHE A 116 -44.62 -49.98 -14.87
C PHE A 116 -45.02 -50.55 -16.25
N ASN A 117 -45.27 -51.85 -16.31
CA ASN A 117 -45.68 -52.56 -17.53
C ASN A 117 -46.39 -53.87 -17.16
N ASP A 118 -47.68 -54.03 -17.49
CA ASP A 118 -48.51 -55.13 -16.96
C ASP A 118 -48.50 -55.19 -15.41
N ALA A 119 -48.64 -54.05 -14.73
CA ALA A 119 -48.46 -53.91 -13.28
C ALA A 119 -49.52 -52.98 -12.65
N ASP A 120 -50.64 -53.59 -12.27
CA ASP A 120 -51.84 -52.89 -11.77
C ASP A 120 -51.71 -52.47 -10.30
N ASN A 121 -52.59 -51.57 -9.85
CA ASN A 121 -52.78 -51.18 -8.44
C ASN A 121 -51.54 -50.49 -7.81
N GLY A 122 -50.80 -49.75 -8.63
CA GLY A 122 -49.57 -49.05 -8.24
C GLY A 122 -49.80 -47.61 -7.75
N THR A 123 -49.12 -47.25 -6.67
CA THR A 123 -49.04 -45.85 -6.17
C THR A 123 -47.61 -45.33 -6.18
N ILE A 124 -47.42 -44.09 -6.62
CA ILE A 124 -46.18 -43.31 -6.46
C ILE A 124 -46.55 -42.07 -5.62
N TYR A 125 -45.80 -41.83 -4.54
CA TYR A 125 -46.12 -40.80 -3.53
C TYR A 125 -44.87 -40.08 -3.02
N ASN A 126 -44.84 -38.75 -3.02
CA ASN A 126 -43.76 -37.97 -2.38
C ASN A 126 -42.35 -38.41 -2.83
N CYS A 127 -42.17 -38.62 -4.14
CA CYS A 127 -40.90 -39.08 -4.74
C CYS A 127 -40.27 -38.01 -5.63
N GLU A 128 -38.96 -38.11 -5.83
CA GLU A 128 -38.13 -37.16 -6.57
C GLU A 128 -37.43 -37.90 -7.73
N ILE A 129 -37.65 -37.51 -8.98
CA ILE A 129 -37.26 -38.29 -10.16
C ILE A 129 -36.59 -37.38 -11.20
N PHE A 130 -35.28 -37.56 -11.44
CA PHE A 130 -34.53 -36.64 -12.29
C PHE A 130 -33.31 -37.20 -13.03
N GLY A 131 -32.83 -36.43 -14.00
CA GLY A 131 -31.67 -36.81 -14.83
C GLY A 131 -31.92 -38.06 -15.69
N THR A 132 -33.16 -38.29 -16.09
CA THR A 132 -33.60 -39.49 -16.84
C THR A 132 -33.90 -39.17 -18.31
N GLY A 133 -34.27 -40.18 -19.10
CA GLY A 133 -34.91 -39.96 -20.40
C GLY A 133 -36.36 -39.55 -20.20
N THR A 134 -37.18 -40.49 -19.74
CA THR A 134 -38.56 -40.25 -19.30
C THR A 134 -38.66 -40.41 -17.78
N GLY A 135 -39.34 -39.49 -17.09
CA GLY A 135 -39.48 -39.52 -15.63
C GLY A 135 -40.26 -40.75 -15.16
N ILE A 136 -41.53 -40.84 -15.56
CA ILE A 136 -42.41 -41.99 -15.27
C ILE A 136 -43.01 -42.54 -16.57
N TYR A 137 -42.97 -43.86 -16.75
CA TYR A 137 -43.58 -44.57 -17.87
C TYR A 137 -44.52 -45.67 -17.36
N VAL A 138 -45.77 -45.68 -17.82
CA VAL A 138 -46.76 -46.72 -17.49
C VAL A 138 -47.44 -47.20 -18.77
N ASP A 139 -47.61 -48.50 -18.91
CA ASP A 139 -48.06 -49.16 -20.13
C ASP A 139 -48.88 -50.41 -19.78
N ASN A 140 -50.10 -50.50 -20.32
CA ASN A 140 -51.03 -51.62 -20.11
C ASN A 140 -51.21 -52.04 -18.63
N CYS A 141 -51.51 -51.08 -17.75
CA CYS A 141 -51.81 -51.32 -16.32
C CYS A 141 -53.24 -50.84 -15.98
N GLU A 142 -53.76 -51.12 -14.80
CA GLU A 142 -55.04 -50.57 -14.28
C GLU A 142 -54.90 -50.08 -12.81
N ASP A 143 -55.74 -49.12 -12.40
CA ASP A 143 -55.79 -48.52 -11.06
C ASP A 143 -54.44 -47.91 -10.60
N LEU A 144 -54.02 -46.83 -11.27
CA LEU A 144 -52.77 -46.10 -11.01
C LEU A 144 -53.00 -44.78 -10.26
N ASN A 145 -52.16 -44.49 -9.25
CA ASN A 145 -52.18 -43.21 -8.54
C ASN A 145 -50.77 -42.61 -8.43
N ILE A 146 -50.51 -41.47 -9.09
CA ILE A 146 -49.24 -40.73 -9.01
C ILE A 146 -49.52 -39.40 -8.30
N THR A 147 -48.93 -39.19 -7.14
CA THR A 147 -49.25 -38.03 -6.29
C THR A 147 -48.06 -37.41 -5.60
N GLN A 148 -48.10 -36.08 -5.41
CA GLN A 148 -47.05 -35.31 -4.70
C GLN A 148 -45.62 -35.65 -5.18
N THR A 149 -45.46 -35.99 -6.45
CA THR A 149 -44.20 -36.49 -7.01
C THR A 149 -43.58 -35.43 -7.89
N ASP A 150 -42.29 -35.17 -7.68
CA ASP A 150 -41.52 -34.16 -8.39
C ASP A 150 -40.69 -34.84 -9.49
N VAL A 151 -40.88 -34.38 -10.72
CA VAL A 151 -40.25 -34.92 -11.93
C VAL A 151 -39.56 -33.78 -12.66
N HIS A 152 -38.23 -33.84 -12.79
CA HIS A 152 -37.43 -32.76 -13.37
C HIS A 152 -36.20 -33.24 -14.14
N ASP A 153 -35.57 -32.36 -14.92
CA ASP A 153 -34.35 -32.65 -15.69
C ASP A 153 -34.44 -33.92 -16.56
N CYS A 154 -35.62 -34.19 -17.13
CA CYS A 154 -35.86 -35.33 -18.02
C CYS A 154 -35.65 -34.94 -19.48
N SER A 155 -34.87 -35.75 -20.21
CA SER A 155 -34.44 -35.41 -21.58
C SER A 155 -35.48 -35.73 -22.67
N SER A 156 -36.59 -36.36 -22.31
CA SER A 156 -37.68 -36.76 -23.21
C SER A 156 -39.02 -36.31 -22.64
N GLU A 157 -39.74 -37.16 -21.91
CA GLU A 157 -41.09 -36.84 -21.40
C GLU A 157 -41.12 -36.84 -19.86
N GLY A 158 -41.98 -36.04 -19.23
CA GLY A 158 -42.15 -36.07 -17.78
C GLY A 158 -42.85 -37.35 -17.31
N ILE A 159 -44.14 -37.47 -17.62
CA ILE A 159 -44.99 -38.63 -17.31
C ILE A 159 -45.65 -39.12 -18.60
N GLN A 160 -45.50 -40.40 -18.92
CA GLN A 160 -46.08 -41.04 -20.11
C GLN A 160 -46.93 -42.25 -19.70
N VAL A 161 -48.21 -42.26 -20.05
CA VAL A 161 -49.18 -43.31 -19.68
C VAL A 161 -49.94 -43.81 -20.90
N LEU A 162 -49.80 -45.11 -21.19
CA LEU A 162 -50.28 -45.74 -22.41
C LEU A 162 -51.25 -46.91 -22.08
N GLY A 163 -52.40 -46.95 -22.75
CA GLY A 163 -53.34 -48.09 -22.69
C GLY A 163 -53.88 -48.44 -21.31
N THR A 164 -53.80 -47.51 -20.36
CA THR A 164 -53.96 -47.75 -18.92
C THR A 164 -55.21 -47.02 -18.42
N PRO A 165 -56.32 -47.69 -18.08
CA PRO A 165 -57.50 -47.05 -17.49
C PRO A 165 -57.34 -46.77 -15.99
N HIS A 166 -58.20 -45.89 -15.45
CA HIS A 166 -58.29 -45.57 -14.02
C HIS A 166 -56.99 -44.99 -13.47
N VAL A 167 -56.71 -43.73 -13.84
CA VAL A 167 -55.45 -43.04 -13.52
C VAL A 167 -55.71 -41.72 -12.82
N ASP A 168 -55.13 -41.56 -11.63
CA ASP A 168 -55.12 -40.30 -10.90
C ASP A 168 -53.69 -39.70 -10.90
N LEU A 169 -53.56 -38.48 -11.42
CA LEU A 169 -52.34 -37.66 -11.40
C LEU A 169 -52.63 -36.41 -10.56
N ILE A 170 -52.26 -36.41 -9.27
CA ILE A 170 -52.72 -35.38 -8.31
C ILE A 170 -51.56 -34.69 -7.58
N ASN A 171 -51.51 -33.36 -7.66
CA ASN A 171 -50.54 -32.49 -6.96
C ASN A 171 -49.05 -32.80 -7.27
N ASN A 172 -48.72 -33.19 -8.51
CA ASN A 172 -47.35 -33.46 -8.93
C ASN A 172 -46.68 -32.22 -9.53
N THR A 173 -45.35 -32.18 -9.48
CA THR A 173 -44.52 -31.15 -10.12
C THR A 173 -43.82 -31.76 -11.32
N ILE A 174 -44.00 -31.20 -12.52
CA ILE A 174 -43.31 -31.62 -13.74
C ILE A 174 -42.63 -30.40 -14.36
N ILE A 175 -41.31 -30.29 -14.19
CA ILE A 175 -40.54 -29.10 -14.61
C ILE A 175 -39.30 -29.46 -15.42
N ASP A 176 -38.72 -28.48 -16.12
CA ASP A 176 -37.40 -28.58 -16.77
C ASP A 176 -37.24 -29.80 -17.69
N ILE A 177 -38.29 -30.10 -18.47
CA ILE A 177 -38.30 -31.18 -19.45
C ILE A 177 -37.77 -30.64 -20.79
N THR A 178 -36.66 -31.18 -21.31
CA THR A 178 -36.09 -30.70 -22.59
C THR A 178 -36.77 -31.32 -23.82
N GLY A 179 -37.48 -32.45 -23.65
CA GLY A 179 -38.16 -33.14 -24.74
C GLY A 179 -39.58 -32.61 -25.00
N PHE A 180 -40.46 -33.49 -25.48
CA PHE A 180 -41.68 -33.06 -26.16
C PHE A 180 -42.84 -32.78 -25.20
N ARG A 181 -42.96 -33.49 -24.09
CA ARG A 181 -44.22 -33.59 -23.31
C ARG A 181 -44.01 -33.55 -21.81
N GLY A 182 -44.78 -32.72 -21.10
CA GLY A 182 -44.91 -32.79 -19.64
C GLY A 182 -45.67 -34.04 -19.21
N ILE A 183 -46.94 -34.16 -19.63
CA ILE A 183 -47.79 -35.35 -19.45
C ILE A 183 -48.29 -35.84 -20.82
N GLU A 184 -48.12 -37.13 -21.12
CA GLU A 184 -48.72 -37.83 -22.26
C GLU A 184 -49.69 -38.92 -21.79
N LEU A 185 -50.93 -38.87 -22.29
CA LEU A 185 -51.91 -39.95 -22.17
C LEU A 185 -52.30 -40.45 -23.56
N PHE A 186 -52.24 -41.77 -23.78
CA PHE A 186 -52.67 -42.39 -25.05
C PHE A 186 -53.54 -43.63 -24.78
N GLN A 187 -54.79 -43.64 -25.26
CA GLN A 187 -55.75 -44.73 -25.04
C GLN A 187 -55.98 -45.06 -23.54
N THR A 188 -55.98 -44.01 -22.70
CA THR A 188 -56.01 -44.09 -21.24
C THR A 188 -57.29 -43.42 -20.73
N PRO A 189 -58.41 -44.14 -20.58
CA PRO A 189 -59.70 -43.58 -20.19
C PRO A 189 -59.92 -43.57 -18.66
N ASN A 190 -60.89 -42.77 -18.20
CA ASN A 190 -61.22 -42.57 -16.79
C ASN A 190 -60.02 -42.00 -16.01
N VAL A 191 -59.74 -40.71 -16.21
CA VAL A 191 -58.51 -40.07 -15.71
C VAL A 191 -58.78 -38.75 -15.00
N THR A 192 -58.13 -38.56 -13.86
CA THR A 192 -58.07 -37.28 -13.14
C THR A 192 -56.66 -36.69 -13.25
N ILE A 193 -56.55 -35.46 -13.73
CA ILE A 193 -55.33 -34.65 -13.64
C ILE A 193 -55.70 -33.44 -12.75
N SER A 194 -55.28 -33.42 -11.49
CA SER A 194 -55.69 -32.37 -10.54
C SER A 194 -54.53 -31.71 -9.78
N GLY A 195 -54.50 -30.38 -9.69
CA GLY A 195 -53.57 -29.65 -8.83
C GLY A 195 -52.09 -29.73 -9.19
N ASN A 196 -51.74 -30.23 -10.39
CA ASN A 196 -50.35 -30.39 -10.81
C ASN A 196 -49.76 -29.06 -11.32
N MET A 197 -48.46 -28.85 -11.10
CA MET A 197 -47.68 -27.76 -11.71
C MET A 197 -46.82 -28.31 -12.85
N ILE A 198 -46.99 -27.76 -14.05
CA ILE A 198 -46.24 -28.15 -15.25
C ILE A 198 -45.55 -26.91 -15.82
N ASN A 199 -44.21 -26.87 -15.81
CA ASN A 199 -43.44 -25.68 -16.18
C ASN A 199 -42.26 -26.04 -17.09
N ARG A 200 -41.77 -25.05 -17.86
CA ARG A 200 -40.51 -25.10 -18.62
C ARG A 200 -40.36 -26.38 -19.48
N ILE A 201 -41.35 -26.64 -20.33
CA ILE A 201 -41.31 -27.76 -21.30
C ILE A 201 -40.67 -27.27 -22.61
N ASN A 202 -39.72 -28.02 -23.18
CA ASN A 202 -38.86 -27.63 -24.30
C ASN A 202 -38.10 -26.32 -24.01
N TYR A 203 -37.67 -26.10 -22.76
CA TYR A 203 -37.15 -24.80 -22.31
C TYR A 203 -35.83 -24.38 -22.98
N ASP A 204 -35.06 -25.33 -23.52
CA ASP A 204 -33.88 -25.06 -24.35
C ASP A 204 -34.24 -24.57 -25.76
N GLY A 205 -35.53 -24.68 -26.13
CA GLY A 205 -36.08 -24.32 -27.42
C GLY A 205 -35.58 -25.21 -28.57
N SER A 206 -35.02 -26.39 -28.31
CA SER A 206 -34.43 -27.27 -29.33
C SER A 206 -35.49 -27.82 -30.29
N LEU A 207 -36.71 -28.07 -29.81
CA LEU A 207 -37.80 -28.66 -30.59
C LEU A 207 -38.67 -27.58 -31.25
N SER A 208 -39.29 -27.96 -32.38
CA SER A 208 -40.19 -27.10 -33.16
C SER A 208 -41.65 -27.13 -32.67
N ASN A 209 -41.99 -28.05 -31.77
CA ASN A 209 -43.30 -28.18 -31.13
C ASN A 209 -43.15 -28.99 -29.83
N SER A 210 -43.98 -28.71 -28.83
CA SER A 210 -44.00 -29.36 -27.52
C SER A 210 -45.41 -29.31 -26.90
N TRP A 211 -45.61 -29.96 -25.75
CA TRP A 211 -46.91 -30.05 -25.07
C TRP A 211 -46.76 -30.04 -23.55
N GLY A 212 -47.57 -29.25 -22.84
CA GLY A 212 -47.68 -29.37 -21.38
C GLY A 212 -48.42 -30.65 -21.00
N ILE A 213 -49.67 -30.77 -21.46
CA ILE A 213 -50.50 -31.97 -21.38
C ILE A 213 -50.98 -32.33 -22.79
N VAL A 214 -50.81 -33.59 -23.19
CA VAL A 214 -51.39 -34.16 -24.42
C VAL A 214 -52.15 -35.44 -24.11
N CYS A 215 -53.42 -35.49 -24.52
CA CYS A 215 -54.29 -36.66 -24.33
C CYS A 215 -54.89 -37.11 -25.67
N GLU A 216 -54.62 -38.34 -26.08
CA GLU A 216 -55.13 -38.91 -27.33
C GLU A 216 -56.01 -40.14 -27.06
N GLN A 217 -57.16 -40.22 -27.73
CA GLN A 217 -58.10 -41.36 -27.64
C GLN A 217 -58.50 -41.71 -26.20
N THR A 218 -58.66 -40.67 -25.37
CA THR A 218 -58.86 -40.74 -23.92
C THR A 218 -60.26 -40.22 -23.58
N ASP A 219 -61.13 -41.11 -23.11
CA ASP A 219 -62.52 -40.80 -22.70
C ASP A 219 -62.63 -40.57 -21.18
N ASN A 220 -63.61 -39.78 -20.74
CA ASN A 220 -63.89 -39.49 -19.33
C ASN A 220 -62.67 -38.88 -18.60
N LEU A 221 -62.17 -37.75 -19.12
CA LEU A 221 -60.99 -37.04 -18.64
C LEU A 221 -61.39 -35.80 -17.85
N THR A 222 -60.84 -35.63 -16.65
CA THR A 222 -61.04 -34.46 -15.79
C THR A 222 -59.71 -33.76 -15.52
N ILE A 223 -59.53 -32.55 -16.05
CA ILE A 223 -58.36 -31.69 -15.85
C ILE A 223 -58.78 -30.53 -14.93
N THR A 224 -58.27 -30.45 -13.70
CA THR A 224 -58.74 -29.46 -12.70
C THR A 224 -57.65 -28.79 -11.86
N ASN A 225 -57.75 -27.50 -11.58
CA ASN A 225 -56.85 -26.78 -10.67
C ASN A 225 -55.34 -26.88 -11.01
N ASN A 226 -54.96 -27.23 -12.24
CA ASN A 226 -53.56 -27.36 -12.63
C ASN A 226 -52.99 -26.00 -13.10
N GLU A 227 -51.70 -25.80 -12.88
CA GLU A 227 -50.94 -24.68 -13.47
C GLU A 227 -50.04 -25.21 -14.59
N ILE A 228 -50.22 -24.75 -15.82
CA ILE A 228 -49.40 -25.14 -16.98
C ILE A 228 -48.77 -23.90 -17.62
N ARG A 229 -47.44 -23.82 -17.64
CA ARG A 229 -46.72 -22.65 -18.16
C ARG A 229 -45.38 -22.92 -18.85
N SER A 230 -44.88 -21.89 -19.52
CA SER A 230 -43.57 -21.86 -20.19
C SER A 230 -43.37 -23.03 -21.18
N VAL A 231 -44.41 -23.37 -21.96
CA VAL A 231 -44.39 -24.46 -22.94
C VAL A 231 -43.85 -23.93 -24.27
N VAL A 232 -42.53 -23.90 -24.38
CA VAL A 232 -41.79 -23.20 -25.44
C VAL A 232 -42.09 -23.81 -26.81
N LYS A 233 -42.57 -22.98 -27.74
CA LYS A 233 -42.98 -23.34 -29.11
C LYS A 233 -44.13 -24.37 -29.19
N GLY A 234 -44.83 -24.64 -28.08
CA GLY A 234 -45.78 -25.75 -27.98
C GLY A 234 -47.20 -25.37 -27.57
N THR A 235 -47.99 -26.38 -27.23
CA THR A 235 -49.38 -26.24 -26.76
C THR A 235 -49.49 -26.56 -25.26
N GLY A 236 -50.10 -25.70 -24.45
CA GLY A 236 -50.27 -25.93 -23.01
C GLY A 236 -51.04 -27.23 -22.71
N VAL A 237 -52.28 -27.32 -23.19
CA VAL A 237 -53.15 -28.49 -23.05
C VAL A 237 -53.77 -28.82 -24.40
N THR A 238 -53.65 -30.07 -24.87
CA THR A 238 -54.31 -30.56 -26.08
C THR A 238 -54.99 -31.89 -25.81
N PHE A 239 -56.20 -32.08 -26.36
CA PHE A 239 -56.89 -33.36 -26.26
C PHE A 239 -57.68 -33.70 -27.53
N SER A 240 -57.47 -34.90 -28.05
CA SER A 240 -57.96 -35.30 -29.37
C SER A 240 -58.71 -36.63 -29.39
N THR A 241 -59.82 -36.67 -30.13
CA THR A 241 -60.62 -37.87 -30.47
C THR A 241 -61.25 -38.65 -29.31
N GLY A 242 -61.09 -38.20 -28.06
CA GLY A 242 -61.85 -38.68 -26.89
C GLY A 242 -63.20 -37.95 -26.70
N SER A 243 -63.90 -38.26 -25.62
CA SER A 243 -65.22 -37.71 -25.26
C SER A 243 -65.43 -37.61 -23.74
N ASN A 244 -66.45 -36.86 -23.32
CA ASN A 244 -66.75 -36.55 -21.91
C ASN A 244 -65.53 -35.93 -21.18
N ILE A 245 -65.00 -34.84 -21.75
CA ILE A 245 -63.82 -34.17 -21.19
C ILE A 245 -64.26 -32.92 -20.42
N VAL A 246 -63.79 -32.79 -19.18
CA VAL A 246 -64.01 -31.61 -18.33
C VAL A 246 -62.65 -30.97 -18.05
N MET A 247 -62.51 -29.69 -18.40
CA MET A 247 -61.37 -28.86 -18.04
C MET A 247 -61.88 -27.69 -17.20
N ASP A 248 -61.66 -27.72 -15.89
CA ASP A 248 -62.23 -26.73 -14.96
C ASP A 248 -61.19 -26.10 -14.01
N SER A 249 -61.27 -24.78 -13.82
CA SER A 249 -60.45 -24.04 -12.83
C SER A 249 -58.92 -24.17 -13.00
N ASN A 250 -58.41 -24.40 -14.21
CA ASN A 250 -56.96 -24.47 -14.48
C ASN A 250 -56.39 -23.11 -14.90
N VAL A 251 -55.09 -22.89 -14.65
CA VAL A 251 -54.33 -21.74 -15.15
C VAL A 251 -53.37 -22.21 -16.23
N VAL A 252 -53.48 -21.68 -17.44
CA VAL A 252 -52.60 -22.03 -18.58
C VAL A 252 -52.03 -20.76 -19.18
N TRP A 253 -50.70 -20.62 -19.23
CA TRP A 253 -50.07 -19.43 -19.79
C TRP A 253 -48.70 -19.68 -20.47
N GLN A 254 -48.14 -18.66 -21.15
CA GLN A 254 -46.82 -18.73 -21.80
C GLN A 254 -46.57 -19.96 -22.69
N ALA A 255 -47.53 -20.32 -23.54
CA ALA A 255 -47.37 -21.30 -24.63
C ALA A 255 -47.63 -20.67 -26.00
N SER A 256 -47.31 -21.38 -27.09
CA SER A 256 -47.68 -20.95 -28.46
C SER A 256 -49.16 -21.16 -28.77
N THR A 257 -49.84 -22.02 -28.02
CA THR A 257 -51.29 -22.13 -27.95
C THR A 257 -51.66 -22.64 -26.56
N CYS A 258 -52.59 -22.04 -25.83
CA CYS A 258 -52.86 -22.51 -24.46
C CYS A 258 -53.66 -23.82 -24.46
N VAL A 259 -54.86 -23.82 -25.03
CA VAL A 259 -55.80 -24.95 -24.98
C VAL A 259 -56.29 -25.30 -26.39
N ARG A 260 -56.15 -26.56 -26.79
CA ARG A 260 -56.48 -27.03 -28.15
C ARG A 260 -57.26 -28.36 -28.15
N PRO A 261 -58.59 -28.33 -27.98
CA PRO A 261 -59.43 -29.48 -28.29
C PRO A 261 -59.45 -29.73 -29.81
N TYR A 262 -59.21 -30.98 -30.23
CA TYR A 262 -59.13 -31.37 -31.64
C TYR A 262 -60.06 -32.54 -31.98
N SER A 263 -61.12 -32.29 -32.75
CA SER A 263 -62.08 -33.30 -33.21
C SER A 263 -62.73 -34.12 -32.08
N THR A 264 -62.94 -33.46 -30.94
CA THR A 264 -63.39 -34.04 -29.66
C THR A 264 -64.82 -33.54 -29.36
N PRO A 265 -65.84 -34.41 -29.26
CA PRO A 265 -67.20 -34.02 -28.90
C PRO A 265 -67.45 -34.02 -27.38
N GLY A 266 -68.41 -33.22 -26.92
CA GLY A 266 -68.89 -33.27 -25.53
C GLY A 266 -67.83 -32.86 -24.50
N ILE A 267 -67.31 -31.65 -24.65
CA ILE A 267 -66.32 -31.05 -23.75
C ILE A 267 -67.00 -29.97 -22.89
N VAL A 268 -66.64 -29.89 -21.61
CA VAL A 268 -66.87 -28.71 -20.78
C VAL A 268 -65.53 -28.02 -20.52
N ILE A 269 -65.44 -26.72 -20.78
CA ILE A 269 -64.27 -25.88 -20.45
C ILE A 269 -64.80 -24.73 -19.57
N SER A 270 -64.50 -24.74 -18.28
CA SER A 270 -65.09 -23.78 -17.35
C SER A 270 -64.15 -23.19 -16.30
N ASN A 271 -64.38 -21.94 -15.91
CA ASN A 271 -63.64 -21.26 -14.82
C ASN A 271 -62.09 -21.22 -15.00
N ASN A 272 -61.56 -21.52 -16.20
CA ASN A 272 -60.12 -21.53 -16.45
C ASN A 272 -59.60 -20.12 -16.74
N ASN A 273 -58.31 -19.91 -16.45
CA ASN A 273 -57.56 -18.72 -16.80
C ASN A 273 -56.54 -19.09 -17.90
N ILE A 274 -56.57 -18.40 -19.04
CA ILE A 274 -55.95 -18.87 -20.30
C ILE A 274 -55.25 -17.71 -21.04
N SER A 275 -53.92 -17.62 -20.93
CA SER A 275 -53.11 -16.48 -21.38
C SER A 275 -51.85 -16.86 -22.19
N CYS A 276 -51.97 -16.93 -23.53
CA CYS A 276 -50.91 -17.41 -24.42
C CYS A 276 -50.58 -16.43 -25.55
N GLY A 277 -49.68 -15.49 -25.22
CA GLY A 277 -49.20 -14.43 -26.12
C GLY A 277 -49.02 -14.81 -27.60
N TYR A 278 -48.48 -16.00 -27.92
CA TYR A 278 -47.92 -16.24 -29.25
C TYR A 278 -48.90 -16.48 -30.41
N ASN A 279 -50.05 -17.15 -30.23
CA ASN A 279 -51.02 -17.34 -31.33
C ASN A 279 -52.49 -17.45 -30.87
N TYR A 280 -52.85 -18.44 -30.06
CA TYR A 280 -54.25 -18.72 -29.74
C TYR A 280 -54.41 -19.17 -28.28
N ASN A 281 -55.38 -18.64 -27.56
CA ASN A 281 -55.61 -19.06 -26.18
C ASN A 281 -56.46 -20.34 -26.14
N LEU A 282 -57.66 -20.31 -26.73
CA LEU A 282 -58.54 -21.48 -26.91
C LEU A 282 -58.82 -21.73 -28.40
N TRP A 283 -58.11 -22.69 -28.99
CA TRP A 283 -58.32 -23.08 -30.40
C TRP A 283 -59.22 -24.30 -30.50
N MET A 284 -60.52 -24.06 -30.72
CA MET A 284 -61.52 -25.09 -30.94
C MET A 284 -61.49 -25.58 -32.38
N HIS A 285 -60.72 -26.64 -32.64
CA HIS A 285 -60.56 -27.23 -33.96
C HIS A 285 -61.50 -28.44 -34.15
N THR A 286 -62.47 -28.30 -35.06
CA THR A 286 -63.48 -29.30 -35.43
C THR A 286 -64.24 -29.90 -34.23
N VAL A 287 -64.51 -29.06 -33.23
CA VAL A 287 -65.20 -29.38 -31.97
C VAL A 287 -66.72 -29.29 -32.15
N ILE A 288 -67.44 -30.25 -31.57
CA ILE A 288 -68.90 -30.35 -31.68
C ILE A 288 -69.55 -30.53 -30.30
N GLY A 289 -70.48 -29.63 -29.96
CA GLY A 289 -71.31 -29.75 -28.75
C GLY A 289 -70.53 -29.55 -27.44
N ALA A 290 -69.53 -28.68 -27.44
CA ALA A 290 -68.85 -28.23 -26.23
C ALA A 290 -69.57 -27.06 -25.55
N HIS A 291 -69.37 -26.92 -24.24
CA HIS A 291 -69.84 -25.81 -23.42
C HIS A 291 -68.63 -25.10 -22.81
N VAL A 292 -68.50 -23.80 -23.06
CA VAL A 292 -67.37 -22.96 -22.63
C VAL A 292 -67.93 -21.81 -21.80
N PHE A 293 -67.67 -21.78 -20.48
CA PHE A 293 -68.25 -20.75 -19.60
C PHE A 293 -67.41 -20.36 -18.38
N GLY A 294 -67.50 -19.11 -17.94
CA GLY A 294 -66.79 -18.62 -16.76
C GLY A 294 -65.27 -18.50 -16.91
N ASN A 295 -64.72 -18.71 -18.12
CA ASN A 295 -63.27 -18.65 -18.33
C ASN A 295 -62.81 -17.20 -18.56
N SER A 296 -61.63 -16.86 -18.05
CA SER A 296 -60.89 -15.66 -18.42
C SER A 296 -59.84 -16.04 -19.47
N ILE A 297 -59.88 -15.43 -20.64
CA ILE A 297 -59.11 -15.84 -21.83
C ILE A 297 -58.50 -14.61 -22.49
N HIS A 298 -57.25 -14.28 -22.17
CA HIS A 298 -56.69 -12.95 -22.42
C HIS A 298 -55.24 -12.96 -22.94
N HIS A 299 -54.72 -11.79 -23.32
CA HIS A 299 -53.35 -11.60 -23.84
C HIS A 299 -53.00 -12.43 -25.10
N THR A 300 -52.95 -11.79 -26.26
CA THR A 300 -52.20 -12.29 -27.43
C THR A 300 -51.32 -11.20 -28.05
N THR A 301 -50.00 -11.40 -28.02
CA THR A 301 -48.94 -10.46 -28.44
C THR A 301 -48.59 -10.53 -29.93
N ASN A 302 -49.36 -11.28 -30.72
CA ASN A 302 -49.19 -11.48 -32.15
C ASN A 302 -50.34 -10.81 -32.93
N ALA A 303 -50.04 -10.12 -34.03
CA ALA A 303 -50.99 -9.42 -34.89
C ALA A 303 -51.99 -10.32 -35.68
N ASN A 304 -52.18 -11.57 -35.24
CA ASN A 304 -53.23 -12.50 -35.67
C ASN A 304 -53.79 -13.31 -34.47
N GLY A 305 -53.53 -12.85 -33.25
CA GLY A 305 -53.87 -13.52 -32.01
C GLY A 305 -55.38 -13.68 -31.79
N VAL A 306 -55.82 -14.82 -31.27
CA VAL A 306 -57.25 -15.07 -30.99
C VAL A 306 -57.43 -15.65 -29.59
N ALA A 307 -58.28 -15.01 -28.77
CA ALA A 307 -58.65 -15.58 -27.47
C ALA A 307 -59.45 -16.88 -27.66
N LEU A 308 -60.55 -16.88 -28.42
CA LEU A 308 -61.31 -18.09 -28.76
C LEU A 308 -61.51 -18.22 -30.28
N TRP A 309 -60.86 -19.22 -30.90
CA TRP A 309 -60.98 -19.51 -32.33
C TRP A 309 -61.84 -20.75 -32.59
N LEU A 310 -63.02 -20.55 -33.19
CA LEU A 310 -63.85 -21.59 -33.78
C LEU A 310 -63.39 -21.87 -35.22
N TYR A 311 -62.79 -23.06 -35.42
CA TYR A 311 -62.33 -23.53 -36.73
C TYR A 311 -62.99 -24.88 -37.08
N GLY A 312 -63.93 -24.88 -38.02
CA GLY A 312 -64.76 -26.04 -38.35
C GLY A 312 -65.69 -26.52 -37.22
N SER A 313 -65.94 -25.68 -36.21
CA SER A 313 -66.57 -26.07 -34.95
C SER A 313 -68.05 -25.67 -34.89
N SER A 314 -68.92 -26.54 -34.36
CA SER A 314 -70.38 -26.39 -34.48
C SER A 314 -71.18 -26.87 -33.29
N ASN A 315 -72.37 -26.28 -33.10
CA ASN A 315 -73.31 -26.62 -32.01
C ASN A 315 -72.76 -26.38 -30.59
N ASN A 316 -71.72 -25.54 -30.44
CA ASN A 316 -71.13 -25.21 -29.15
C ASN A 316 -71.90 -24.08 -28.46
N ILE A 317 -71.82 -24.01 -27.13
CA ILE A 317 -72.36 -22.94 -26.30
C ILE A 317 -71.18 -22.22 -25.64
N ILE A 318 -71.11 -20.89 -25.79
CA ILE A 318 -70.02 -20.05 -25.31
C ILE A 318 -70.66 -18.89 -24.55
N GLU A 319 -70.60 -18.89 -23.22
CA GLU A 319 -71.33 -17.93 -22.39
C GLU A 319 -70.65 -17.56 -21.08
N TYR A 320 -70.82 -16.33 -20.58
CA TYR A 320 -70.23 -15.84 -19.34
C TYR A 320 -68.69 -15.96 -19.27
N ASN A 321 -67.99 -15.81 -20.40
CA ASN A 321 -66.52 -15.77 -20.44
C ASN A 321 -66.03 -14.31 -20.56
N ASP A 322 -64.88 -14.03 -19.99
CA ASP A 322 -64.14 -12.76 -20.13
C ASP A 322 -63.03 -12.95 -21.18
N LEU A 323 -63.06 -12.21 -22.29
CA LEU A 323 -62.07 -12.32 -23.38
C LEU A 323 -61.52 -10.94 -23.78
N PHE A 324 -60.24 -10.69 -23.54
CA PHE A 324 -59.64 -9.34 -23.66
C PHE A 324 -58.14 -9.33 -23.99
N GLU A 325 -57.57 -8.14 -24.28
CA GLU A 325 -56.16 -7.92 -24.66
C GLU A 325 -55.66 -8.89 -25.74
N CYS A 326 -56.49 -9.11 -26.76
CA CYS A 326 -56.17 -9.98 -27.88
C CYS A 326 -56.35 -9.28 -29.22
N TYR A 327 -55.77 -9.80 -30.28
CA TYR A 327 -56.00 -9.22 -31.62
C TYR A 327 -57.46 -9.48 -32.12
N TYR A 328 -58.04 -10.63 -31.77
CA TYR A 328 -59.48 -10.89 -31.77
C TYR A 328 -59.90 -11.56 -30.45
N ALA A 329 -61.06 -11.22 -29.87
CA ALA A 329 -61.62 -11.98 -28.75
C ALA A 329 -62.30 -13.28 -29.24
N ILE A 330 -63.22 -13.20 -30.19
CA ILE A 330 -63.85 -14.39 -30.79
C ILE A 330 -63.76 -14.35 -32.32
N GLN A 331 -63.22 -15.41 -32.92
CA GLN A 331 -63.23 -15.62 -34.37
C GLN A 331 -63.95 -16.92 -34.73
N ALA A 332 -64.87 -16.87 -35.70
CA ALA A 332 -65.53 -18.03 -36.30
C ALA A 332 -65.28 -18.10 -37.81
N ASP A 333 -64.68 -19.21 -38.26
CA ASP A 333 -64.42 -19.44 -39.68
C ASP A 333 -65.71 -19.75 -40.48
N SER A 334 -65.62 -19.72 -41.81
CA SER A 334 -66.75 -20.01 -42.72
C SER A 334 -67.42 -21.39 -42.52
N ASN A 335 -66.71 -22.37 -41.96
CA ASN A 335 -67.21 -23.71 -41.68
C ASN A 335 -67.91 -23.81 -40.31
N SER A 336 -67.55 -22.96 -39.35
CA SER A 336 -68.09 -22.94 -37.99
C SER A 336 -69.49 -22.35 -37.93
N GLY A 337 -70.48 -23.13 -37.48
CA GLY A 337 -71.90 -22.74 -37.54
C GLY A 337 -72.77 -23.43 -36.49
N ASN A 338 -73.96 -22.88 -36.24
CA ASN A 338 -74.87 -23.30 -35.17
C ASN A 338 -74.30 -23.14 -33.74
N ASN A 339 -73.25 -22.34 -33.55
CA ASN A 339 -72.75 -22.02 -32.21
C ASN A 339 -73.61 -20.90 -31.58
N THR A 340 -73.83 -20.98 -30.27
CA THR A 340 -74.48 -19.93 -29.47
C THR A 340 -73.41 -19.20 -28.68
N ILE A 341 -73.34 -17.88 -28.85
CA ILE A 341 -72.33 -17.00 -28.23
C ILE A 341 -73.11 -15.90 -27.51
N SER A 342 -73.19 -15.99 -26.19
CA SER A 342 -74.08 -15.13 -25.41
C SER A 342 -73.57 -14.72 -24.04
N ASP A 343 -73.89 -13.51 -23.60
CA ASP A 343 -73.58 -13.04 -22.24
C ASP A 343 -72.07 -13.10 -21.88
N ASN A 344 -71.17 -13.00 -22.89
CA ASN A 344 -69.71 -12.90 -22.70
C ASN A 344 -69.25 -11.43 -22.65
N ASN A 345 -68.15 -11.15 -21.96
CA ASN A 345 -67.49 -9.85 -21.95
C ASN A 345 -66.30 -9.86 -22.93
N LEU A 346 -66.37 -9.01 -23.96
CA LEU A 346 -65.43 -9.01 -25.07
C LEU A 346 -64.75 -7.62 -25.16
N GLY A 347 -63.47 -7.54 -24.79
CA GLY A 347 -62.82 -6.29 -24.41
C GLY A 347 -61.48 -6.01 -25.08
N TRP A 348 -61.10 -4.72 -25.14
CA TRP A 348 -59.73 -4.24 -25.27
C TRP A 348 -58.85 -4.98 -26.30
N CYS A 349 -59.38 -5.14 -27.52
CA CYS A 349 -58.68 -5.82 -28.60
C CYS A 349 -57.93 -4.84 -29.52
N ASP A 350 -56.79 -5.28 -30.06
CA ASP A 350 -55.97 -4.54 -31.04
C ASP A 350 -56.68 -4.30 -32.39
N TYR A 351 -57.68 -5.13 -32.72
CA TYR A 351 -58.38 -5.09 -34.01
C TYR A 351 -59.89 -5.27 -33.86
N PHE A 352 -60.51 -6.28 -34.48
CA PHE A 352 -61.95 -6.53 -34.30
C PHE A 352 -62.20 -7.44 -33.10
N ILE A 353 -63.02 -6.99 -32.15
CA ILE A 353 -63.37 -7.80 -30.97
C ILE A 353 -64.02 -9.14 -31.39
N ALA A 354 -64.93 -9.13 -32.37
CA ALA A 354 -65.63 -10.34 -32.82
C ALA A 354 -65.73 -10.45 -34.36
N TRP A 355 -65.50 -11.65 -34.88
CA TRP A 355 -65.48 -11.96 -36.32
C TRP A 355 -66.22 -13.28 -36.65
N ASP A 356 -67.06 -13.28 -37.67
CA ASP A 356 -67.89 -14.41 -38.11
C ASP A 356 -67.95 -14.48 -39.64
N ASP A 357 -67.38 -15.52 -40.26
CA ASP A 357 -67.42 -15.75 -41.72
C ASP A 357 -68.53 -16.73 -42.15
N ARG A 358 -69.39 -17.17 -41.23
CA ARG A 358 -70.43 -18.16 -41.49
C ARG A 358 -71.57 -17.64 -42.38
N THR A 359 -71.37 -17.70 -43.70
CA THR A 359 -72.38 -17.36 -44.70
C THR A 359 -73.49 -18.42 -44.83
N ALA A 360 -73.16 -19.71 -44.68
CA ALA A 360 -74.08 -20.82 -44.86
C ALA A 360 -74.96 -21.10 -43.63
N THR A 361 -76.17 -21.62 -43.84
CA THR A 361 -77.08 -22.04 -42.75
C THR A 361 -76.75 -23.45 -42.24
N PRO A 362 -76.86 -23.72 -40.92
CA PRO A 362 -77.08 -22.77 -39.84
C PRO A 362 -75.89 -21.82 -39.63
N LYS A 363 -76.21 -20.57 -39.23
CA LYS A 363 -75.25 -19.54 -38.81
C LYS A 363 -74.97 -19.66 -37.31
N ASN A 364 -74.02 -18.86 -36.82
CA ASN A 364 -73.84 -18.64 -35.39
C ASN A 364 -74.91 -17.67 -34.86
N VAL A 365 -75.20 -17.74 -33.56
CA VAL A 365 -76.18 -16.90 -32.86
C VAL A 365 -75.45 -16.07 -31.81
N TRP A 366 -75.57 -14.75 -31.93
CA TRP A 366 -74.95 -13.77 -31.03
C TRP A 366 -76.05 -13.04 -30.27
N THR A 367 -76.02 -13.02 -28.93
CA THR A 367 -77.00 -12.30 -28.10
C THR A 367 -76.43 -11.89 -26.74
N SER A 368 -76.76 -10.69 -26.27
CA SER A 368 -76.48 -10.22 -24.90
C SER A 368 -75.00 -9.98 -24.55
N ASN A 369 -74.06 -10.10 -25.49
CA ASN A 369 -72.63 -9.95 -25.18
C ASN A 369 -72.28 -8.48 -24.87
N GLN A 370 -71.31 -8.25 -23.99
CA GLN A 370 -70.76 -6.93 -23.70
C GLN A 370 -69.53 -6.66 -24.56
N PHE A 371 -69.41 -5.48 -25.15
CA PHE A 371 -68.29 -5.09 -26.01
C PHE A 371 -67.66 -3.78 -25.51
N SER A 372 -66.33 -3.70 -25.41
CA SER A 372 -65.64 -2.47 -24.96
C SER A 372 -65.73 -1.31 -25.96
N ASP A 373 -65.94 -1.60 -27.24
CA ASP A 373 -66.15 -0.62 -28.33
C ASP A 373 -67.64 -0.38 -28.66
N PHE A 374 -68.55 -0.86 -27.79
CA PHE A 374 -69.99 -0.84 -28.05
C PHE A 374 -70.52 0.56 -28.40
N SER A 375 -71.15 0.65 -29.56
CA SER A 375 -71.65 1.92 -30.11
C SER A 375 -73.17 1.99 -30.22
N SER A 376 -73.84 0.90 -30.59
CA SER A 376 -75.31 0.84 -30.72
C SER A 376 -75.82 -0.60 -30.91
N ASN A 377 -77.13 -0.81 -30.72
CA ASN A 377 -77.81 -2.05 -31.09
C ASN A 377 -78.59 -1.90 -32.41
N PRO A 378 -78.60 -2.93 -33.28
CA PRO A 378 -77.87 -4.19 -33.14
C PRO A 378 -76.37 -4.00 -33.39
N TYR A 379 -75.54 -4.53 -32.49
CA TYR A 379 -74.09 -4.50 -32.64
C TYR A 379 -73.69 -5.43 -33.80
N SER A 380 -72.78 -4.97 -34.66
CA SER A 380 -72.43 -5.66 -35.90
C SER A 380 -71.16 -6.47 -35.74
N ILE A 381 -71.25 -7.80 -35.91
CA ILE A 381 -70.09 -8.69 -35.91
C ILE A 381 -69.38 -8.57 -37.26
N ALA A 382 -68.04 -8.48 -37.23
CA ALA A 382 -67.24 -8.37 -38.46
C ALA A 382 -67.23 -9.70 -39.25
N GLY A 383 -66.75 -9.68 -40.48
CA GLY A 383 -66.65 -10.87 -41.34
C GLY A 383 -67.84 -11.13 -42.28
N ALA A 384 -67.71 -12.17 -43.10
CA ALA A 384 -68.60 -12.46 -44.22
C ALA A 384 -70.01 -12.91 -43.81
N ALA A 385 -70.24 -13.33 -42.57
CA ALA A 385 -71.56 -13.76 -42.10
C ALA A 385 -72.59 -12.62 -42.12
N SER A 386 -72.17 -11.36 -41.93
CA SER A 386 -73.09 -10.26 -41.59
C SER A 386 -73.96 -10.61 -40.36
N SER A 387 -73.32 -11.18 -39.33
CA SER A 387 -73.96 -11.51 -38.05
C SER A 387 -74.09 -10.27 -37.18
N THR A 388 -75.05 -10.29 -36.25
CA THR A 388 -75.32 -9.15 -35.35
C THR A 388 -75.79 -9.64 -33.99
N ASP A 389 -75.30 -9.03 -32.91
CA ASP A 389 -75.93 -9.14 -31.60
C ASP A 389 -77.05 -8.09 -31.49
N SER A 390 -78.26 -8.51 -31.13
CA SER A 390 -79.43 -7.61 -31.11
C SER A 390 -79.64 -6.86 -29.81
N ILE A 391 -78.98 -7.29 -28.72
CA ILE A 391 -79.16 -6.78 -27.35
C ILE A 391 -77.84 -6.67 -26.59
N ALA A 392 -76.74 -6.42 -27.32
CA ALA A 392 -75.42 -6.18 -26.75
C ALA A 392 -75.38 -4.93 -25.85
N SER A 393 -74.32 -4.79 -25.06
CA SER A 393 -74.10 -3.62 -24.21
C SER A 393 -72.63 -3.23 -24.14
N LEU A 394 -72.33 -2.10 -23.47
CA LEU A 394 -70.97 -1.64 -23.24
C LEU A 394 -70.32 -2.47 -22.13
N LEU A 395 -69.11 -2.95 -22.40
CA LEU A 395 -68.19 -3.42 -21.36
C LEU A 395 -67.39 -2.22 -20.84
N THR A 396 -67.31 -2.06 -19.53
CA THR A 396 -66.45 -1.08 -18.86
C THR A 396 -65.85 -1.70 -17.63
N ASP A 397 -64.54 -1.52 -17.45
CA ASP A 397 -63.94 -1.59 -16.13
C ASP A 397 -63.89 -0.18 -15.50
N SER A 398 -63.82 -0.14 -14.17
CA SER A 398 -63.65 1.05 -13.34
C SER A 398 -63.14 0.70 -11.93
N THR A 399 -62.63 -0.51 -11.74
CA THR A 399 -61.95 -0.96 -10.52
C THR A 399 -60.46 -0.78 -10.74
N ASP A 400 -59.74 -0.15 -9.81
CA ASP A 400 -58.27 -0.22 -9.86
C ASP A 400 -57.84 -1.64 -9.41
N PRO A 401 -56.85 -2.28 -10.05
CA PRO A 401 -56.39 -3.62 -9.68
C PRO A 401 -55.92 -3.66 -8.24
N THR A 402 -56.12 -4.76 -7.52
CA THR A 402 -55.62 -4.90 -6.15
C THR A 402 -54.19 -5.45 -6.12
N LEU A 403 -53.43 -5.06 -5.10
CA LEU A 403 -52.05 -5.47 -4.86
C LEU A 403 -51.82 -5.48 -3.35
N ASP A 404 -51.20 -6.55 -2.83
CA ASP A 404 -50.75 -6.63 -1.44
C ASP A 404 -49.37 -6.00 -1.26
N SER A 405 -48.96 -5.84 0.00
CA SER A 405 -47.67 -5.26 0.37
C SER A 405 -46.96 -6.23 1.32
N PRO A 406 -46.10 -7.12 0.80
CA PRO A 406 -45.27 -8.01 1.59
C PRO A 406 -44.36 -7.21 2.54
N SER A 407 -44.02 -7.79 3.69
CA SER A 407 -43.08 -7.14 4.61
C SER A 407 -41.64 -7.28 4.13
N ASP A 408 -40.80 -6.28 4.44
CA ASP A 408 -39.35 -6.33 4.23
C ASP A 408 -38.76 -7.65 4.75
N ILE A 409 -37.91 -8.28 3.93
CA ILE A 409 -37.40 -9.63 4.16
C ILE A 409 -35.93 -9.54 4.60
N ILE A 410 -35.55 -10.35 5.58
CA ILE A 410 -34.15 -10.57 5.96
C ILE A 410 -33.85 -12.06 5.79
N ILE A 411 -32.82 -12.37 5.01
CA ILE A 411 -32.30 -13.73 4.75
C ILE A 411 -30.79 -13.77 4.95
N ASN A 412 -30.21 -14.96 4.98
CA ASN A 412 -28.77 -15.19 4.89
C ASN A 412 -28.35 -15.46 3.43
N ASP A 413 -27.08 -15.26 3.11
CA ASP A 413 -26.48 -15.63 1.82
C ASP A 413 -26.57 -17.14 1.50
N VAL A 414 -26.65 -17.97 2.55
CA VAL A 414 -26.80 -19.43 2.48
C VAL A 414 -28.26 -19.92 2.53
N ASP A 415 -29.26 -19.03 2.64
CA ASP A 415 -30.66 -19.46 2.66
C ASP A 415 -31.13 -19.84 1.24
N THR A 416 -31.65 -21.07 1.08
CA THR A 416 -32.32 -21.52 -0.16
C THR A 416 -33.83 -21.55 -0.01
N ASP A 417 -34.55 -21.66 -1.12
CA ASP A 417 -36.00 -21.73 -1.21
C ASP A 417 -36.67 -20.48 -0.60
N LYS A 418 -36.08 -19.31 -0.87
CA LYS A 418 -36.58 -18.01 -0.41
C LYS A 418 -37.20 -17.25 -1.57
N TRP A 419 -38.44 -16.80 -1.39
CA TRP A 419 -39.24 -16.17 -2.42
C TRP A 419 -39.91 -14.90 -1.90
N LEU A 420 -39.78 -13.81 -2.66
CA LEU A 420 -40.60 -12.61 -2.51
C LEU A 420 -41.84 -12.77 -3.40
N THR A 421 -43.03 -12.71 -2.82
CA THR A 421 -44.28 -12.99 -3.53
C THR A 421 -45.33 -11.92 -3.27
N TRP A 422 -45.86 -11.33 -4.34
CA TRP A 422 -47.08 -10.52 -4.33
C TRP A 422 -48.28 -11.35 -4.79
N LYS A 423 -49.47 -11.00 -4.31
CA LYS A 423 -50.77 -11.57 -4.67
C LYS A 423 -51.73 -10.49 -5.21
N PRO A 424 -51.45 -9.90 -6.39
CA PRO A 424 -52.39 -9.00 -7.05
C PRO A 424 -53.61 -9.75 -7.60
N ASP A 425 -54.76 -9.08 -7.64
CA ASP A 425 -56.05 -9.61 -8.12
C ASP A 425 -56.91 -8.50 -8.77
N ASP A 426 -57.49 -8.78 -9.93
CA ASP A 426 -58.44 -7.92 -10.66
C ASP A 426 -59.39 -8.77 -11.55
N GLN A 427 -60.47 -8.20 -12.12
CA GLN A 427 -61.30 -8.97 -13.08
C GLN A 427 -60.61 -9.10 -14.45
N PHE A 428 -59.95 -8.05 -14.93
CA PHE A 428 -59.34 -7.97 -16.24
C PHE A 428 -57.83 -7.65 -16.08
N PRO A 429 -57.03 -8.58 -15.52
CA PRO A 429 -55.59 -8.36 -15.30
C PRO A 429 -54.85 -8.04 -16.60
N GLY A 430 -54.13 -6.92 -16.58
CA GLY A 430 -53.26 -6.48 -17.67
C GLY A 430 -51.84 -7.02 -17.48
N SER A 431 -50.87 -6.12 -17.37
CA SER A 431 -49.44 -6.47 -17.25
C SER A 431 -48.82 -5.97 -15.96
N TYR A 432 -47.58 -6.37 -15.68
CA TYR A 432 -46.77 -5.80 -14.60
C TYR A 432 -45.40 -5.33 -15.07
N LEU A 433 -44.89 -4.30 -14.42
CA LEU A 433 -43.51 -3.81 -14.50
C LEU A 433 -42.78 -4.19 -13.21
N LEU A 434 -41.54 -4.64 -13.34
CA LEU A 434 -40.65 -4.99 -12.23
C LEU A 434 -39.37 -4.17 -12.30
N TRP A 435 -38.94 -3.62 -11.16
CA TRP A 435 -37.63 -3.00 -10.97
C TRP A 435 -36.89 -3.65 -9.80
N ILE A 436 -35.57 -3.79 -9.93
CA ILE A 436 -34.66 -4.22 -8.86
C ILE A 436 -33.57 -3.15 -8.76
N ASN A 437 -33.34 -2.58 -7.58
CA ASN A 437 -32.45 -1.43 -7.34
C ASN A 437 -32.69 -0.31 -8.37
N SER A 438 -33.94 0.17 -8.42
CA SER A 438 -34.48 1.13 -9.40
C SER A 438 -34.27 0.76 -10.89
N THR A 439 -33.80 -0.44 -11.21
CA THR A 439 -33.47 -0.88 -12.58
C THR A 439 -34.55 -1.78 -13.14
N SER A 440 -35.20 -1.35 -14.23
CA SER A 440 -36.29 -2.07 -14.90
C SER A 440 -35.83 -3.43 -15.42
N GLN A 441 -36.50 -4.49 -15.01
CA GLN A 441 -36.29 -5.87 -15.50
C GLN A 441 -37.11 -6.14 -16.77
N GLY A 442 -38.27 -5.50 -16.91
CA GLY A 442 -39.13 -5.62 -18.09
C GLY A 442 -40.61 -5.29 -17.79
N GLN A 443 -41.42 -5.43 -18.84
CA GLN A 443 -42.88 -5.56 -18.75
C GLN A 443 -43.22 -7.01 -19.02
N PHE A 444 -44.16 -7.55 -18.25
CA PHE A 444 -44.51 -8.97 -18.22
C PHE A 444 -46.03 -9.13 -18.16
N ASP A 445 -46.55 -10.18 -18.82
CA ASP A 445 -47.96 -10.56 -18.80
C ASP A 445 -48.41 -10.88 -17.35
N TRP A 446 -49.54 -10.35 -16.88
CA TRP A 446 -50.13 -10.71 -15.58
C TRP A 446 -51.46 -11.45 -15.80
N CYS A 447 -51.68 -12.51 -15.03
CA CYS A 447 -52.75 -13.48 -15.27
C CYS A 447 -53.51 -13.86 -13.99
N ASN A 448 -53.73 -12.92 -13.05
CA ASN A 448 -54.25 -13.20 -11.69
C ASN A 448 -53.47 -14.32 -10.93
N SER A 449 -52.24 -14.58 -11.35
CA SER A 449 -51.29 -15.43 -10.65
C SER A 449 -50.51 -14.61 -9.62
N SER A 450 -50.08 -15.25 -8.54
CA SER A 450 -49.12 -14.64 -7.62
C SER A 450 -47.78 -14.42 -8.34
N ILE A 451 -47.18 -13.25 -8.13
CA ILE A 451 -45.93 -12.84 -8.77
C ILE A 451 -44.80 -13.12 -7.78
N SER A 452 -44.12 -14.25 -7.99
CA SER A 452 -43.06 -14.75 -7.10
C SER A 452 -41.67 -14.63 -7.74
N ILE A 453 -40.71 -14.06 -7.00
CA ILE A 453 -39.31 -13.91 -7.38
C ILE A 453 -38.44 -14.67 -6.39
N SER A 454 -37.58 -15.55 -6.88
CA SER A 454 -36.57 -16.24 -6.04
C SER A 454 -35.53 -15.21 -5.55
N LEU A 455 -35.14 -15.38 -4.29
CA LEU A 455 -34.12 -14.61 -3.58
C LEU A 455 -32.85 -15.45 -3.35
N ASP A 456 -32.79 -16.63 -3.95
CA ASP A 456 -31.71 -17.59 -3.79
C ASP A 456 -30.44 -17.10 -4.50
N SER A 457 -29.26 -17.38 -3.94
CA SER A 457 -27.96 -16.94 -4.49
C SER A 457 -27.77 -15.42 -4.64
N LEU A 458 -28.55 -14.60 -3.92
CA LEU A 458 -28.27 -13.18 -3.78
C LEU A 458 -27.01 -12.97 -2.92
N ALA A 459 -26.15 -12.04 -3.33
CA ALA A 459 -24.95 -11.70 -2.57
C ALA A 459 -25.31 -10.82 -1.34
N PRO A 460 -24.49 -10.83 -0.27
CA PRO A 460 -24.67 -9.97 0.92
C PRO A 460 -24.83 -8.47 0.63
N ALA A 461 -26.09 -8.01 0.56
CA ALA A 461 -26.48 -6.63 0.27
C ALA A 461 -27.93 -6.37 0.68
N THR A 462 -28.35 -5.10 0.60
CA THR A 462 -29.77 -4.71 0.66
C THR A 462 -30.25 -4.37 -0.75
N TYR A 463 -31.34 -5.00 -1.17
CA TYR A 463 -31.97 -4.87 -2.48
C TYR A 463 -33.33 -4.19 -2.36
N GLU A 464 -33.61 -3.22 -3.23
CA GLU A 464 -34.91 -2.60 -3.44
C GLU A 464 -35.66 -3.37 -4.53
N TYR A 465 -36.79 -4.00 -4.22
CA TYR A 465 -37.69 -4.58 -5.22
C TYR A 465 -38.94 -3.73 -5.33
N GLN A 466 -39.28 -3.29 -6.54
CA GLN A 466 -40.51 -2.53 -6.83
C GLN A 466 -41.32 -3.23 -7.91
N ILE A 467 -42.63 -3.32 -7.71
CA ILE A 467 -43.59 -3.81 -8.71
C ILE A 467 -44.64 -2.74 -9.01
N MET A 468 -45.16 -2.73 -10.24
CA MET A 468 -46.36 -1.98 -10.62
C MET A 468 -47.23 -2.84 -11.53
N VAL A 469 -48.48 -3.12 -11.11
CA VAL A 469 -49.47 -3.89 -11.87
C VAL A 469 -50.47 -2.95 -12.54
N PHE A 470 -51.01 -3.37 -13.68
CA PHE A 470 -51.95 -2.62 -14.51
C PHE A 470 -53.15 -3.51 -14.88
N ASP A 471 -54.33 -2.91 -15.02
CA ASP A 471 -55.49 -3.57 -15.65
C ASP A 471 -55.38 -3.57 -17.18
N ALA A 472 -56.23 -4.39 -17.81
CA ALA A 472 -56.38 -4.50 -19.27
C ALA A 472 -57.09 -3.30 -19.93
N CYS A 473 -57.68 -2.40 -19.14
CA CYS A 473 -58.27 -1.16 -19.65
C CYS A 473 -57.25 -0.02 -19.79
N ALA A 474 -56.05 -0.21 -19.23
CA ALA A 474 -54.90 0.69 -19.21
C ALA A 474 -55.15 2.04 -18.49
N TYR A 475 -56.01 2.05 -17.45
CA TYR A 475 -56.29 3.25 -16.66
C TYR A 475 -56.03 3.09 -15.15
N GLY A 476 -56.27 1.92 -14.57
CA GLY A 476 -55.94 1.59 -13.19
C GLY A 476 -54.56 0.95 -13.07
N SER A 477 -53.87 1.25 -11.97
CA SER A 477 -52.57 0.67 -11.65
C SER A 477 -52.25 0.78 -10.16
N GLN A 478 -51.62 -0.24 -9.59
CA GLN A 478 -51.11 -0.22 -8.22
C GLN A 478 -49.63 -0.57 -8.18
N SER A 479 -48.90 -0.07 -7.18
CA SER A 479 -47.47 -0.32 -7.03
C SER A 479 -47.06 -0.51 -5.57
N ASP A 480 -46.09 -1.39 -5.34
CA ASP A 480 -45.55 -1.72 -4.03
C ASP A 480 -44.00 -1.77 -4.07
N VAL A 481 -43.36 -1.61 -2.92
CA VAL A 481 -41.89 -1.64 -2.76
C VAL A 481 -41.52 -2.41 -1.50
N VAL A 482 -40.67 -3.44 -1.66
CA VAL A 482 -40.21 -4.33 -0.58
C VAL A 482 -38.68 -4.34 -0.56
N TRP A 483 -38.09 -4.24 0.63
CA TRP A 483 -36.65 -4.35 0.82
C TRP A 483 -36.25 -5.77 1.21
N VAL A 484 -35.25 -6.32 0.54
CA VAL A 484 -34.64 -7.62 0.88
C VAL A 484 -33.22 -7.37 1.37
N THR A 485 -32.91 -7.72 2.62
CA THR A 485 -31.55 -7.65 3.17
C THR A 485 -30.97 -9.05 3.32
N VAL A 486 -29.86 -9.29 2.63
CA VAL A 486 -29.07 -10.51 2.69
C VAL A 486 -27.92 -10.28 3.67
N LEU A 487 -27.86 -11.12 4.71
CA LEU A 487 -26.80 -11.14 5.71
C LEU A 487 -25.67 -12.06 5.27
N ASP A 488 -24.43 -11.64 5.52
CA ASP A 488 -23.23 -12.45 5.34
C ASP A 488 -23.09 -13.45 6.51
N THR A 489 -22.88 -14.73 6.21
CA THR A 489 -22.67 -15.78 7.22
C THR A 489 -21.29 -16.43 7.15
N GLN A 490 -20.39 -15.94 6.30
CA GLN A 490 -19.08 -16.55 6.07
C GLN A 490 -17.97 -15.85 6.85
N ASP A 491 -17.05 -16.63 7.44
CA ASP A 491 -15.85 -16.09 8.07
C ASP A 491 -14.85 -15.60 6.99
N PRO A 492 -14.19 -14.43 7.18
CA PRO A 492 -13.16 -13.92 6.26
C PRO A 492 -12.09 -14.96 5.86
N ILE A 493 -11.99 -15.32 4.59
CA ILE A 493 -11.13 -16.42 4.14
C ILE A 493 -9.69 -15.94 3.94
N PHE A 494 -8.74 -16.45 4.73
CA PHE A 494 -7.31 -16.30 4.45
C PHE A 494 -6.91 -17.24 3.29
N THR A 495 -6.62 -16.65 2.13
CA THR A 495 -6.14 -17.37 0.93
C THR A 495 -4.64 -17.66 0.97
N SER A 496 -3.88 -16.91 1.77
CA SER A 496 -2.53 -17.29 2.22
C SER A 496 -2.19 -16.61 3.54
N ALA A 497 -1.30 -17.25 4.31
CA ALA A 497 -0.67 -16.65 5.48
C ALA A 497 0.77 -17.18 5.61
N THR A 498 1.66 -16.38 6.20
CA THR A 498 3.01 -16.81 6.59
C THR A 498 2.92 -17.98 7.58
N SER A 499 3.69 -19.05 7.36
CA SER A 499 3.90 -20.15 8.31
C SER A 499 4.94 -19.77 9.37
N ASP A 500 5.05 -20.56 10.44
CA ASP A 500 6.10 -20.37 11.45
C ASP A 500 7.51 -20.42 10.82
N TYR A 501 8.43 -19.57 11.29
CA TYR A 501 9.81 -19.48 10.78
C TYR A 501 10.78 -18.86 11.79
N THR A 502 12.07 -19.17 11.65
CA THR A 502 13.17 -18.53 12.38
C THR A 502 13.79 -17.42 11.51
N ILE A 503 14.24 -16.32 12.14
CA ILE A 503 15.10 -15.30 11.52
C ILE A 503 16.27 -14.95 12.45
N GLU A 504 17.29 -14.35 11.86
CA GLU A 504 18.44 -13.79 12.56
C GLU A 504 18.07 -12.48 13.28
N TYR A 505 18.78 -12.15 14.37
CA TYR A 505 18.59 -10.85 15.01
C TYR A 505 18.93 -9.69 14.06
N GLY A 506 18.16 -8.60 14.13
CA GLY A 506 18.29 -7.48 13.19
C GLY A 506 17.73 -7.73 11.78
N GLU A 507 17.23 -8.93 11.43
CA GLU A 507 16.39 -9.10 10.24
C GLU A 507 14.98 -8.53 10.45
N ARG A 508 14.24 -8.33 9.34
CA ARG A 508 12.85 -7.86 9.40
C ARG A 508 11.88 -9.02 9.47
N VAL A 509 10.96 -8.94 10.42
CA VAL A 509 9.78 -9.80 10.45
C VAL A 509 8.81 -9.38 9.34
N TRP A 510 8.39 -10.34 8.52
CA TRP A 510 7.45 -10.14 7.41
C TRP A 510 6.20 -11.02 7.57
N PHE A 511 5.14 -10.49 8.19
CA PHE A 511 3.87 -11.20 8.27
C PHE A 511 3.03 -10.92 7.01
N ASN A 512 3.17 -11.79 6.01
CA ASN A 512 2.47 -11.74 4.74
C ASN A 512 1.14 -12.52 4.84
N ILE A 513 0.04 -11.88 4.42
CA ILE A 513 -1.26 -12.52 4.24
C ILE A 513 -1.92 -12.08 2.93
N THR A 514 -2.74 -12.98 2.38
CA THR A 514 -3.80 -12.63 1.45
C THR A 514 -5.14 -13.15 1.98
N ALA A 515 -6.22 -12.40 1.79
CA ALA A 515 -7.54 -12.80 2.25
C ALA A 515 -8.67 -12.23 1.37
N THR A 516 -9.83 -12.89 1.39
CA THR A 516 -11.03 -12.56 0.61
C THR A 516 -12.29 -12.72 1.44
N ASP A 517 -13.24 -11.83 1.24
CA ASP A 517 -14.49 -11.67 1.98
C ASP A 517 -15.42 -10.77 1.15
N ASP A 518 -16.74 -10.96 1.21
CA ASP A 518 -17.69 -10.20 0.41
C ASP A 518 -18.20 -8.94 1.13
N THR A 519 -18.14 -8.89 2.47
CA THR A 519 -18.54 -7.73 3.28
C THR A 519 -17.44 -7.17 4.20
N PRO A 520 -16.19 -6.96 3.77
CA PRO A 520 -15.07 -6.66 4.66
C PRO A 520 -15.29 -5.36 5.47
N ALA A 521 -15.00 -5.40 6.77
CA ALA A 521 -15.18 -4.25 7.67
C ALA A 521 -13.93 -3.82 8.44
N LEU A 522 -13.29 -4.72 9.19
CA LEU A 522 -12.27 -4.37 10.18
C LEU A 522 -11.17 -5.43 10.29
N LYS A 523 -9.91 -5.00 10.34
CA LYS A 523 -8.75 -5.87 10.55
C LYS A 523 -7.93 -5.42 11.77
N ARG A 524 -7.33 -6.39 12.48
CA ARG A 524 -6.50 -6.15 13.68
C ARG A 524 -5.23 -7.00 13.69
N ALA A 525 -4.13 -6.43 14.19
CA ALA A 525 -2.87 -7.13 14.46
C ALA A 525 -2.54 -7.18 15.95
N TYR A 526 -2.03 -8.31 16.41
CA TYR A 526 -1.52 -8.54 17.76
C TYR A 526 -0.16 -9.25 17.72
N MET A 527 0.63 -9.02 18.76
CA MET A 527 1.93 -9.64 18.99
C MET A 527 1.92 -10.10 20.45
N ASP A 528 2.09 -11.38 20.72
CA ASP A 528 2.07 -11.98 22.07
C ASP A 528 0.79 -11.66 22.89
N GLY A 529 -0.31 -11.43 22.16
CA GLY A 529 -1.59 -10.98 22.72
C GLY A 529 -1.67 -9.47 23.06
N ALA A 530 -0.56 -8.73 22.99
CA ALA A 530 -0.55 -7.28 23.06
C ALA A 530 -1.09 -6.66 21.75
N GLY A 531 -1.65 -5.44 21.86
CA GLY A 531 -2.22 -4.68 20.74
C GLY A 531 -3.67 -4.25 20.98
N PRO A 532 -4.46 -3.96 19.92
CA PRO A 532 -4.09 -4.13 18.52
C PRO A 532 -3.15 -3.03 18.00
N TYR A 533 -2.09 -3.42 17.26
CA TYR A 533 -1.09 -2.51 16.68
C TYR A 533 -1.67 -1.63 15.57
N TRP A 534 -2.64 -2.16 14.83
CA TRP A 534 -3.54 -1.41 13.96
C TRP A 534 -4.94 -2.00 14.07
N ASN A 535 -5.95 -1.14 13.94
CA ASN A 535 -7.37 -1.46 14.06
C ASN A 535 -8.16 -0.57 13.09
N ASN A 536 -8.18 -0.96 11.82
CA ASN A 536 -8.69 -0.14 10.73
C ASN A 536 -9.44 -0.99 9.69
N ALA A 537 -10.09 -0.31 8.74
CA ALA A 537 -10.85 -0.99 7.69
C ALA A 537 -9.95 -1.77 6.73
N TRP A 538 -10.55 -2.75 6.06
CA TRP A 538 -9.93 -3.51 4.98
C TRP A 538 -10.88 -3.63 3.78
N ALA A 539 -10.36 -4.11 2.66
CA ALA A 539 -11.10 -4.34 1.44
C ALA A 539 -10.63 -5.66 0.83
N SER A 540 -11.53 -6.33 0.11
CA SER A 540 -11.30 -7.60 -0.56
C SER A 540 -10.91 -7.35 -2.04
N PRO A 541 -9.90 -8.06 -2.59
CA PRO A 541 -8.96 -8.93 -1.89
C PRO A 541 -7.97 -8.13 -1.04
N LEU A 542 -7.71 -8.60 0.18
CA LEU A 542 -6.63 -8.11 1.01
C LEU A 542 -5.31 -8.70 0.51
N THR A 543 -4.32 -7.84 0.28
CA THR A 543 -2.91 -8.21 0.38
C THR A 543 -2.29 -7.33 1.46
N LEU A 544 -1.61 -7.94 2.42
CA LEU A 544 -0.93 -7.22 3.48
C LEU A 544 0.41 -7.89 3.77
N ASN A 545 1.45 -7.08 3.80
CA ASN A 545 2.70 -7.41 4.45
C ASN A 545 2.80 -6.51 5.69
N TRP A 546 2.88 -7.09 6.88
CA TRP A 546 3.13 -6.37 8.13
C TRP A 546 4.60 -6.53 8.51
N ASP A 547 5.33 -5.43 8.29
CA ASP A 547 6.69 -5.18 8.77
C ASP A 547 6.62 -4.72 10.24
N ASN A 548 7.42 -5.34 11.11
CA ASN A 548 7.53 -4.97 12.52
C ASN A 548 9.01 -4.84 12.91
N VAL A 549 9.37 -3.72 13.54
CA VAL A 549 10.77 -3.31 13.70
C VAL A 549 11.39 -3.97 14.92
N PHE A 550 12.27 -4.95 14.67
CA PHE A 550 13.22 -5.55 15.61
C PHE A 550 12.64 -5.93 16.98
N PRO A 551 11.83 -7.00 17.05
CA PRO A 551 11.63 -7.72 18.31
C PRO A 551 12.99 -8.18 18.91
N PRO A 552 13.07 -8.37 20.24
CA PRO A 552 14.22 -9.02 20.86
C PRO A 552 14.30 -10.52 20.49
N VAL A 553 15.41 -11.17 20.86
CA VAL A 553 15.58 -12.62 20.72
C VAL A 553 14.52 -13.38 21.54
N GLY A 554 13.90 -14.39 20.93
CA GLY A 554 12.82 -15.20 21.51
C GLY A 554 11.72 -15.63 20.52
N GLU A 555 10.77 -16.44 21.00
CA GLU A 555 9.55 -16.80 20.26
C GLU A 555 8.50 -15.68 20.38
N HIS A 556 8.06 -15.13 19.25
CA HIS A 556 7.01 -14.11 19.17
C HIS A 556 5.81 -14.57 18.34
N ASN A 557 4.61 -14.50 18.91
CA ASN A 557 3.36 -14.93 18.27
C ASN A 557 2.64 -13.74 17.59
N TYR A 558 2.70 -13.72 16.27
CA TYR A 558 2.01 -12.74 15.42
C TYR A 558 0.62 -13.25 15.07
N THR A 559 -0.42 -12.52 15.48
CA THR A 559 -1.83 -12.87 15.24
C THR A 559 -2.55 -11.76 14.47
N ILE A 560 -3.09 -12.09 13.30
CA ILE A 560 -4.04 -11.22 12.58
C ILE A 560 -5.47 -11.72 12.77
N VAL A 561 -6.39 -10.80 13.04
CA VAL A 561 -7.83 -11.06 13.05
C VAL A 561 -8.49 -10.21 11.96
N LEU A 562 -9.30 -10.84 11.10
CA LEU A 562 -10.16 -10.18 10.13
C LEU A 562 -11.61 -10.30 10.59
N ILE A 563 -12.41 -9.27 10.31
CA ILE A 563 -13.82 -9.18 10.67
C ILE A 563 -14.58 -8.54 9.50
N ASP A 564 -15.73 -9.10 9.16
CA ASP A 564 -16.66 -8.62 8.13
C ASP A 564 -17.68 -7.61 8.69
N LYS A 565 -18.74 -7.27 7.94
CA LYS A 565 -19.81 -6.37 8.40
C LYS A 565 -20.87 -7.05 9.27
N ALA A 566 -21.06 -8.37 9.16
CA ALA A 566 -22.02 -9.10 9.99
C ALA A 566 -21.48 -9.36 11.42
N GLY A 567 -20.16 -9.44 11.57
CA GLY A 567 -19.43 -9.77 12.80
C GLY A 567 -18.75 -11.15 12.78
N ASN A 568 -18.76 -11.85 11.64
CA ASN A 568 -17.99 -13.06 11.38
C ASN A 568 -16.49 -12.73 11.44
N SER A 569 -15.65 -13.66 11.88
CA SER A 569 -14.23 -13.36 12.12
C SER A 569 -13.29 -14.56 12.06
N ALA A 570 -12.35 -14.53 11.11
CA ALA A 570 -11.23 -15.45 11.04
C ALA A 570 -9.97 -14.87 11.69
N LYS A 571 -9.02 -15.77 12.01
CA LYS A 571 -7.68 -15.40 12.47
C LYS A 571 -6.60 -16.23 11.77
N ALA A 572 -5.46 -15.60 11.52
CA ALA A 572 -4.22 -16.25 11.11
C ALA A 572 -3.14 -15.98 12.17
N THR A 573 -2.28 -16.96 12.40
CA THR A 573 -1.20 -16.89 13.39
C THR A 573 0.08 -17.50 12.82
N CYS A 574 1.22 -16.89 13.10
CA CYS A 574 2.49 -17.60 13.03
C CYS A 574 3.40 -17.21 14.19
N ILE A 575 4.26 -18.15 14.59
CA ILE A 575 5.36 -17.94 15.51
C ILE A 575 6.58 -17.53 14.68
N VAL A 576 7.22 -16.45 15.08
CA VAL A 576 8.53 -16.06 14.57
C VAL A 576 9.52 -16.22 15.71
N THR A 577 10.49 -17.11 15.53
CA THR A 577 11.61 -17.24 16.47
C THR A 577 12.70 -16.32 15.99
N ILE A 578 13.12 -15.37 16.82
CA ILE A 578 14.32 -14.58 16.58
C ILE A 578 15.42 -15.24 17.40
N GLU A 579 16.47 -15.68 16.71
CA GLU A 579 17.66 -16.29 17.30
C GLU A 579 18.85 -15.37 16.99
N ASP A 580 19.91 -15.46 17.80
CA ASP A 580 21.21 -14.89 17.46
C ASP A 580 22.18 -16.04 17.15
N THR A 581 22.65 -16.07 15.92
CA THR A 581 23.66 -17.00 15.41
C THR A 581 24.87 -16.26 14.83
N THR A 582 24.88 -14.93 14.95
CA THR A 582 26.03 -14.10 14.57
C THR A 582 27.11 -14.12 15.65
N ALA A 583 28.36 -14.34 15.22
CA ALA A 583 29.50 -14.10 16.08
C ALA A 583 29.83 -12.60 16.14
N PRO A 584 30.41 -12.10 17.25
CA PRO A 584 30.87 -10.70 17.33
C PRO A 584 31.81 -10.36 16.18
N THR A 585 31.82 -9.10 15.73
CA THR A 585 32.64 -8.70 14.57
C THR A 585 33.72 -7.67 14.92
N SER A 586 34.93 -7.91 14.41
CA SER A 586 36.13 -7.08 14.60
C SER A 586 36.59 -6.50 13.24
N PRO A 587 35.82 -5.60 12.61
CA PRO A 587 36.00 -5.21 11.20
C PRO A 587 37.25 -4.36 10.92
N ASP A 588 37.94 -3.93 11.97
CA ASP A 588 39.13 -3.08 11.99
C ASP A 588 40.32 -3.74 12.72
N PHE A 589 40.27 -5.05 12.97
CA PHE A 589 41.42 -5.81 13.47
C PHE A 589 42.62 -5.71 12.50
N PRO A 590 43.86 -5.53 12.99
CA PRO A 590 45.02 -5.35 12.12
C PRO A 590 45.49 -6.66 11.46
N ASP A 591 45.95 -6.56 10.21
CA ASP A 591 46.84 -7.55 9.59
C ASP A 591 48.19 -7.62 10.34
N ASP A 592 48.97 -8.69 10.13
CA ASP A 592 50.36 -8.83 10.62
C ASP A 592 51.20 -7.56 10.35
N PHE A 593 51.91 -7.06 11.36
CA PHE A 593 52.68 -5.81 11.25
C PHE A 593 54.02 -5.83 12.00
N ILE A 594 54.91 -4.92 11.60
CA ILE A 594 56.25 -4.76 12.18
C ILE A 594 56.24 -3.58 13.17
N ALA A 595 56.90 -3.78 14.31
CA ALA A 595 57.21 -2.76 15.31
C ALA A 595 58.73 -2.66 15.51
N GLU A 596 59.22 -1.55 16.07
CA GLU A 596 60.64 -1.42 16.45
C GLU A 596 60.86 -1.91 17.89
N ALA A 597 61.95 -2.63 18.13
CA ALA A 597 62.34 -3.10 19.45
C ALA A 597 62.49 -1.92 20.44
N GLY A 598 61.80 -2.01 21.58
CA GLY A 598 61.79 -0.97 22.63
C GLY A 598 60.77 0.16 22.44
N ASP A 599 60.02 0.21 21.32
CA ASP A 599 58.86 1.10 21.17
C ASP A 599 57.55 0.41 21.63
N ASP A 600 56.52 1.22 21.92
CA ASP A 600 55.16 0.73 22.19
C ASP A 600 54.43 0.45 20.86
N ALA A 601 53.87 -0.75 20.70
CA ALA A 601 52.96 -1.08 19.61
C ALA A 601 51.52 -1.25 20.11
N TRP A 602 50.52 -1.08 19.24
CA TRP A 602 49.11 -1.22 19.61
C TRP A 602 48.34 -2.10 18.64
N VAL A 603 47.78 -3.21 19.16
CA VAL A 603 46.70 -3.95 18.51
C VAL A 603 45.41 -3.22 18.86
N ASN A 604 44.84 -2.50 17.89
CA ASN A 604 43.60 -1.72 18.06
C ASN A 604 42.49 -2.36 17.25
N PHE A 605 41.31 -2.53 17.84
CA PHE A 605 40.15 -3.13 17.18
C PHE A 605 38.85 -2.73 17.87
N THR A 606 37.74 -2.80 17.16
CA THR A 606 36.41 -2.45 17.66
C THR A 606 35.52 -3.68 17.66
N LEU A 607 35.12 -4.18 18.83
CA LEU A 607 34.16 -5.28 18.91
C LEU A 607 32.74 -4.76 18.70
N ASN A 608 32.10 -5.22 17.63
CA ASN A 608 30.73 -4.89 17.27
C ASN A 608 29.85 -6.11 17.44
N GLU A 609 29.10 -6.14 18.55
CA GLU A 609 28.02 -7.09 18.83
C GLU A 609 26.97 -6.44 19.73
N HIS A 610 25.69 -6.62 19.43
CA HIS A 610 24.56 -6.13 20.22
C HIS A 610 24.35 -6.90 21.52
N TYR A 611 24.61 -8.21 21.53
CA TYR A 611 24.50 -9.08 22.71
C TYR A 611 25.88 -9.43 23.28
N ASN A 612 26.74 -8.42 23.43
CA ASN A 612 28.09 -8.56 23.97
C ASN A 612 28.19 -9.32 25.32
N ASP A 613 29.06 -10.33 25.42
CA ASP A 613 29.47 -10.92 26.71
C ASP A 613 30.94 -10.54 27.02
N GLU A 614 31.87 -11.49 26.94
CA GLU A 614 33.29 -11.28 27.24
C GLU A 614 34.22 -11.46 26.03
N TYR A 615 35.41 -10.86 26.13
CA TYR A 615 36.52 -11.06 25.22
C TYR A 615 37.79 -11.42 25.99
N GLU A 616 38.64 -12.20 25.34
CA GLU A 616 39.97 -12.59 25.81
C GLU A 616 41.04 -12.12 24.82
N ILE A 617 42.18 -11.66 25.33
CA ILE A 617 43.41 -11.44 24.55
C ILE A 617 44.47 -12.41 25.06
N TRP A 618 45.00 -13.20 24.13
CA TRP A 618 46.07 -14.16 24.34
C TRP A 618 47.34 -13.66 23.63
N LEU A 619 48.45 -13.63 24.36
CA LEU A 619 49.79 -13.31 23.88
C LEU A 619 50.65 -14.57 23.98
N ASP A 620 51.19 -15.05 22.85
CA ASP A 620 52.05 -16.23 22.76
C ASP A 620 51.47 -17.49 23.45
N ASP A 621 50.23 -17.84 23.12
CA ASP A 621 49.42 -18.91 23.74
C ASP A 621 49.10 -18.71 25.25
N VAL A 622 49.30 -17.50 25.80
CA VAL A 622 49.02 -17.16 27.22
C VAL A 622 47.96 -16.05 27.33
N LEU A 623 46.85 -16.36 28.01
CA LEU A 623 45.81 -15.39 28.35
C LEU A 623 46.37 -14.25 29.22
N ASP A 624 46.24 -13.00 28.76
CA ASP A 624 46.61 -11.78 29.49
C ASP A 624 45.38 -10.98 29.93
N VAL A 625 44.44 -10.73 29.01
CA VAL A 625 43.21 -9.97 29.25
C VAL A 625 41.99 -10.88 29.15
N SER A 626 41.05 -10.74 30.08
CA SER A 626 39.71 -11.34 30.04
C SER A 626 38.74 -10.34 30.67
N LEU A 627 37.83 -9.76 29.88
CA LEU A 627 36.95 -8.65 30.27
C LEU A 627 35.62 -8.68 29.50
N PRO A 628 34.52 -8.16 30.08
CA PRO A 628 33.33 -7.83 29.30
C PRO A 628 33.59 -6.65 28.36
N TYR A 629 32.90 -6.61 27.22
CA TYR A 629 32.90 -5.48 26.27
C TYR A 629 31.49 -4.96 26.00
N SER A 630 31.39 -3.88 25.25
CA SER A 630 30.14 -3.23 24.82
C SER A 630 30.05 -3.18 23.29
N ASN A 631 28.84 -3.11 22.73
CA ASN A 631 28.65 -2.92 21.29
C ASN A 631 29.36 -1.67 20.76
N GLY A 632 30.33 -1.86 19.85
CA GLY A 632 31.14 -0.79 19.27
C GLY A 632 32.23 -0.29 20.22
N GLU A 633 32.66 -1.12 21.18
CA GLU A 633 33.75 -0.77 22.09
C GLU A 633 35.10 -0.88 21.39
N TYR A 634 35.79 0.26 21.30
CA TYR A 634 37.14 0.38 20.77
C TYR A 634 38.15 -0.05 21.83
N ILE A 635 38.82 -1.18 21.57
CA ILE A 635 39.83 -1.79 22.44
C ILE A 635 41.21 -1.47 21.87
N SER A 636 42.12 -1.08 22.76
CA SER A 636 43.51 -0.77 22.44
C SER A 636 44.42 -1.59 23.36
N TYR A 637 45.07 -2.59 22.81
CA TYR A 637 45.98 -3.48 23.54
C TYR A 637 47.43 -3.10 23.22
N MET A 638 48.14 -2.64 24.23
CA MET A 638 49.51 -2.13 24.13
C MET A 638 50.51 -3.28 24.34
N LEU A 639 51.42 -3.43 23.39
CA LEU A 639 52.57 -4.31 23.45
C LEU A 639 53.85 -3.50 23.62
N HIS A 640 54.86 -4.09 24.26
CA HIS A 640 56.17 -3.49 24.42
C HIS A 640 57.22 -4.59 24.59
N PHE A 641 58.23 -4.64 23.73
CA PHE A 641 59.30 -5.65 23.80
C PHE A 641 60.68 -5.03 23.50
N ASP A 642 61.58 -5.07 24.49
CA ASP A 642 62.97 -4.59 24.39
C ASP A 642 63.86 -5.38 23.38
N THR A 643 63.35 -6.45 22.77
CA THR A 643 64.15 -7.40 21.97
C THR A 643 63.40 -7.87 20.72
N PRO A 644 64.06 -7.93 19.55
CA PRO A 644 63.44 -8.46 18.33
C PRO A 644 62.89 -9.89 18.46
N GLY A 645 61.70 -10.12 17.90
CA GLY A 645 60.95 -11.37 18.01
C GLY A 645 59.60 -11.32 17.31
N GLU A 646 59.03 -12.49 17.00
CA GLU A 646 57.65 -12.63 16.53
C GLU A 646 56.75 -12.94 17.73
N HIS A 647 55.71 -12.14 17.95
CA HIS A 647 54.73 -12.33 19.03
C HIS A 647 53.33 -12.52 18.44
N ASN A 648 52.64 -13.60 18.80
CA ASN A 648 51.31 -13.91 18.31
C ASN A 648 50.23 -13.36 19.25
N ILE A 649 49.31 -12.55 18.70
CA ILE A 649 48.18 -12.00 19.44
C ILE A 649 46.90 -12.62 18.91
N THR A 650 46.27 -13.48 19.70
CA THR A 650 44.98 -14.10 19.40
C THR A 650 43.91 -13.44 20.25
N VAL A 651 42.90 -12.84 19.62
CA VAL A 651 41.72 -12.27 20.29
C VAL A 651 40.52 -13.18 20.05
N VAL A 652 39.83 -13.55 21.13
CA VAL A 652 38.61 -14.35 21.10
C VAL A 652 37.50 -13.55 21.76
N ALA A 653 36.32 -13.45 21.16
CA ALA A 653 35.18 -12.77 21.77
C ALA A 653 33.87 -13.54 21.57
N TRP A 654 33.00 -13.44 22.57
CA TRP A 654 31.72 -14.13 22.67
C TRP A 654 30.54 -13.16 22.80
N ASP A 655 29.35 -13.65 22.45
CA ASP A 655 28.07 -13.02 22.79
C ASP A 655 27.37 -13.78 23.94
N ASP A 656 26.28 -13.22 24.47
CA ASP A 656 25.39 -13.84 25.48
C ASP A 656 24.82 -15.21 25.03
N TYR A 657 24.95 -15.57 23.74
CA TYR A 657 24.46 -16.81 23.12
C TYR A 657 25.57 -17.84 22.82
N SER A 658 26.82 -17.53 23.17
CA SER A 658 28.03 -18.34 22.94
C SER A 658 28.44 -18.55 21.48
N ASN A 659 27.99 -17.70 20.55
CA ASN A 659 28.65 -17.51 19.26
C ASN A 659 30.06 -16.93 19.50
N THR A 660 31.02 -17.21 18.60
CA THR A 660 32.45 -16.92 18.86
C THR A 660 33.17 -16.43 17.63
N MET A 661 33.91 -15.33 17.77
CA MET A 661 34.93 -14.90 16.80
C MET A 661 36.34 -15.23 17.29
N THR A 662 37.29 -15.34 16.35
CA THR A 662 38.72 -15.42 16.67
C THR A 662 39.49 -14.75 15.55
N ASP A 663 40.26 -13.72 15.91
CA ASP A 663 41.17 -13.01 15.01
C ASP A 663 42.59 -13.10 15.57
N GLU A 664 43.58 -13.20 14.68
CA GLU A 664 44.99 -13.42 15.03
C GLU A 664 45.88 -12.48 14.21
N CYS A 665 46.84 -11.82 14.85
CA CYS A 665 47.90 -11.07 14.17
C CYS A 665 49.27 -11.34 14.79
N ILE A 666 50.28 -11.50 13.95
CA ILE A 666 51.68 -11.56 14.37
C ILE A 666 52.23 -10.12 14.40
N VAL A 667 52.77 -9.73 15.55
CA VAL A 667 53.55 -8.49 15.69
C VAL A 667 55.02 -8.86 15.71
N THR A 668 55.72 -8.56 14.62
CA THR A 668 57.16 -8.79 14.51
C THR A 668 57.90 -7.56 15.00
N TYR A 669 58.58 -7.65 16.14
CA TYR A 669 59.54 -6.64 16.56
C TYR A 669 60.84 -6.85 15.80
N GLU A 670 61.23 -5.88 14.98
CA GLU A 670 62.54 -5.81 14.33
C GLU A 670 63.38 -4.68 14.97
N ASP A 671 64.65 -4.60 14.58
CA ASP A 671 65.58 -3.53 14.98
C ASP A 671 66.10 -2.87 13.70
N SER A 672 65.31 -1.91 13.19
CA SER A 672 65.56 -1.17 11.94
C SER A 672 66.02 0.27 12.20
N THR A 673 65.78 0.80 13.40
CA THR A 673 66.44 2.00 13.91
C THR A 673 67.96 1.83 13.93
N GLY A 674 68.69 2.86 13.50
CA GLY A 674 70.14 2.90 13.64
C GLY A 674 70.58 3.70 14.87
N PRO A 675 71.83 3.49 15.35
CA PRO A 675 72.35 4.11 16.56
C PRO A 675 72.17 5.62 16.60
N ASN A 676 71.42 6.13 17.57
CA ASN A 676 71.30 7.57 17.76
C ASN A 676 72.60 8.10 18.39
N LEU A 677 73.44 8.72 17.57
CA LEU A 677 74.73 9.30 17.93
C LEU A 677 74.60 10.82 18.06
N VAL A 678 74.95 11.35 19.23
CA VAL A 678 74.92 12.78 19.53
C VAL A 678 76.33 13.22 19.92
N GLY A 679 77.03 13.85 18.98
CA GLY A 679 78.30 14.54 19.22
C GLY A 679 78.12 15.94 19.81
N PRO A 680 79.23 16.58 20.20
CA PRO A 680 79.26 18.02 20.45
C PRO A 680 79.18 18.76 19.11
N ALA A 681 78.70 20.01 19.12
CA ALA A 681 78.82 20.88 17.96
C ALA A 681 80.29 21.25 17.70
N ASP A 682 80.59 21.65 16.45
CA ASP A 682 81.83 22.33 16.08
C ASP A 682 82.19 23.42 17.10
N PHE A 683 83.44 23.43 17.56
CA PHE A 683 83.90 24.33 18.63
C PHE A 683 85.32 24.84 18.37
N SER A 684 85.69 25.93 19.05
CA SER A 684 87.09 26.35 19.14
C SER A 684 87.61 26.31 20.57
N TYR A 685 88.92 26.10 20.68
CA TYR A 685 89.64 26.13 21.96
C TYR A 685 91.00 26.83 21.81
N GLU A 686 91.52 27.31 22.93
CA GLU A 686 92.67 28.21 22.97
C GLU A 686 94.00 27.52 22.62
N ALA A 687 94.84 28.22 21.86
CA ALA A 687 96.14 27.73 21.40
C ALA A 687 97.06 27.30 22.55
N GLY A 688 97.43 26.01 22.55
CA GLY A 688 98.32 25.42 23.57
C GLY A 688 97.61 24.77 24.76
N GLU A 689 96.28 24.86 24.87
CA GLU A 689 95.51 24.03 25.80
C GLU A 689 95.23 22.62 25.23
N THR A 690 94.43 21.82 25.94
CA THR A 690 94.01 20.47 25.52
C THR A 690 92.55 20.25 25.86
N ASP A 691 91.74 19.85 24.89
CA ASP A 691 90.29 19.63 25.05
C ASP A 691 89.90 18.19 24.64
N MET A 692 88.60 17.88 24.55
CA MET A 692 88.13 16.55 24.18
C MET A 692 86.74 16.56 23.52
N VAL A 693 86.62 15.81 22.42
CA VAL A 693 85.34 15.50 21.79
C VAL A 693 84.67 14.38 22.57
N THR A 694 83.38 14.51 22.90
CA THR A 694 82.61 13.49 23.64
C THR A 694 81.28 13.24 22.95
N TRP A 695 81.08 12.03 22.44
CA TRP A 695 79.83 11.57 21.85
C TRP A 695 79.04 10.73 22.85
N SER A 696 77.85 11.19 23.20
CA SER A 696 76.82 10.34 23.80
C SER A 696 76.12 9.54 22.71
N TRP A 697 75.75 8.31 23.00
CA TRP A 697 75.03 7.43 22.07
C TRP A 697 73.93 6.68 22.81
N THR A 698 72.81 6.46 22.13
CA THR A 698 71.72 5.60 22.61
C THR A 698 71.42 4.56 21.55
N GLU A 699 71.64 3.30 21.90
CA GLU A 699 71.49 2.11 21.07
C GLU A 699 71.16 0.94 22.00
N LEU A 700 70.16 0.12 21.65
CA LEU A 700 69.74 -1.06 22.42
C LEU A 700 70.69 -2.25 22.17
N SER A 701 71.19 -2.38 20.95
CA SER A 701 72.04 -3.48 20.47
C SER A 701 73.43 -3.01 19.98
N PRO A 702 74.28 -2.36 20.81
CA PRO A 702 75.50 -1.69 20.34
C PRO A 702 76.68 -2.64 20.07
N LYS A 703 77.36 -2.49 18.92
CA LYS A 703 78.42 -3.43 18.45
C LYS A 703 79.82 -2.83 18.39
N ASN A 704 80.03 -1.74 17.67
CA ASN A 704 81.39 -1.17 17.47
C ASN A 704 81.40 0.29 17.01
N TYR A 705 82.50 1.00 17.27
CA TYR A 705 82.74 2.35 16.74
C TYR A 705 84.17 2.56 16.22
N SER A 706 84.34 3.59 15.40
CA SER A 706 85.60 4.08 14.82
C SER A 706 85.73 5.59 14.98
N ILE A 707 86.93 6.11 15.25
CA ILE A 707 87.21 7.57 15.27
C ILE A 707 88.37 7.90 14.33
N TYR A 708 88.21 8.96 13.55
CA TYR A 708 89.18 9.47 12.56
C TYR A 708 89.53 10.94 12.86
N GLU A 709 90.75 11.34 12.55
CA GLU A 709 91.19 12.75 12.55
C GLU A 709 91.66 13.09 11.13
N ASN A 710 91.05 14.10 10.50
CA ASN A 710 91.26 14.48 9.11
C ASN A 710 91.30 13.25 8.16
N ASN A 711 90.28 12.38 8.27
CA ASN A 711 90.13 11.10 7.55
C ASN A 711 91.17 10.00 7.88
N SER A 712 92.00 10.16 8.91
CA SER A 712 92.97 9.15 9.36
C SER A 712 92.46 8.41 10.59
N LEU A 713 92.28 7.08 10.51
CA LEU A 713 91.75 6.26 11.62
C LEU A 713 92.67 6.34 12.85
N LYS A 714 92.12 6.78 13.99
CA LYS A 714 92.81 6.89 15.28
C LYS A 714 92.34 5.83 16.29
N VAL A 715 91.05 5.49 16.30
CA VAL A 715 90.46 4.56 17.28
C VAL A 715 89.51 3.59 16.58
N PHE A 716 89.47 2.33 17.03
CA PHE A 716 88.44 1.35 16.70
C PHE A 716 88.16 0.50 17.96
N SER A 717 86.89 0.30 18.32
CA SER A 717 86.52 -0.53 19.48
C SER A 717 85.25 -1.33 19.24
N THR A 718 85.25 -2.59 19.69
CA THR A 718 84.10 -3.50 19.75
C THR A 718 83.67 -3.81 21.19
N THR A 719 84.12 -3.01 22.17
CA THR A 719 83.76 -3.17 23.58
C THR A 719 83.90 -1.83 24.30
N PHE A 720 82.77 -1.28 24.74
CA PHE A 720 82.64 0.05 25.32
C PHE A 720 81.34 0.14 26.12
N SER A 721 81.20 1.16 26.96
CA SER A 721 79.98 1.40 27.76
C SER A 721 80.00 2.84 28.27
N GLY A 722 78.89 3.57 28.11
CA GLY A 722 78.86 5.02 28.31
C GLY A 722 79.51 5.79 27.15
N ASP A 723 79.59 7.11 27.30
CA ASP A 723 79.99 8.04 26.25
C ASP A 723 81.39 7.76 25.68
N ILE A 724 81.55 8.04 24.39
CA ILE A 724 82.80 7.83 23.66
C ILE A 724 83.59 9.14 23.65
N GLN A 725 84.88 9.08 23.99
CA GLN A 725 85.69 10.29 24.20
C GLN A 725 87.00 10.25 23.42
N TYR A 726 87.37 11.37 22.80
CA TYR A 726 88.63 11.56 22.08
C TYR A 726 89.33 12.87 22.48
N THR A 727 90.50 12.77 23.11
CA THR A 727 91.27 13.93 23.59
C THR A 727 92.07 14.58 22.48
N LEU A 728 91.92 15.90 22.36
CA LEU A 728 92.63 16.78 21.43
C LEU A 728 93.80 17.43 22.18
N ALA A 729 95.03 17.05 21.84
CA ALA A 729 96.22 17.53 22.54
C ALA A 729 97.39 17.72 21.58
N GLY A 730 97.95 18.93 21.54
CA GLY A 730 99.08 19.28 20.67
C GLY A 730 98.69 19.42 19.19
N LEU A 731 97.49 19.95 18.91
CA LEU A 731 97.10 20.43 17.59
C LEU A 731 97.65 21.86 17.38
N ASP A 732 98.13 22.16 16.18
CA ASP A 732 98.56 23.51 15.78
C ASP A 732 97.34 24.38 15.43
N ILE A 733 97.49 25.71 15.53
CA ILE A 733 96.48 26.74 15.16
C ILE A 733 95.91 26.46 13.76
N GLY A 734 94.57 26.36 13.66
CA GLY A 734 93.87 25.95 12.45
C GLY A 734 92.70 24.99 12.70
N ILE A 735 92.07 24.53 11.62
CA ILE A 735 90.83 23.73 11.64
C ILE A 735 91.13 22.23 11.42
N TRP A 736 90.54 21.37 12.25
CA TRP A 736 90.72 19.92 12.27
C TRP A 736 89.37 19.20 12.29
N ASN A 737 89.09 18.28 11.36
CA ASN A 737 87.87 17.47 11.42
C ASN A 737 88.10 16.17 12.22
N ILE A 738 87.21 15.84 13.14
CA ILE A 738 87.20 14.61 13.94
C ILE A 738 85.90 13.84 13.67
N THR A 739 85.98 12.74 12.92
CA THR A 739 84.82 11.93 12.51
C THR A 739 84.65 10.72 13.43
N LEU A 740 83.45 10.45 13.94
CA LEU A 740 83.08 9.18 14.58
C LEU A 740 82.07 8.41 13.72
N ILE A 741 82.22 7.09 13.63
CA ILE A 741 81.24 6.17 13.03
C ILE A 741 80.89 5.08 14.04
N PHE A 742 79.60 4.84 14.29
CA PHE A 742 79.09 3.89 15.30
C PHE A 742 78.10 2.91 14.65
N TYR A 743 78.19 1.61 14.99
CA TYR A 743 77.36 0.52 14.47
C TYR A 743 76.66 -0.28 15.59
N ASP A 744 75.42 -0.70 15.31
CA ASP A 744 74.63 -1.70 16.06
C ASP A 744 74.98 -3.16 15.66
N GLU A 745 74.36 -4.14 16.33
CA GLU A 745 74.48 -5.59 16.07
C GLU A 745 73.91 -6.02 14.71
N THR A 746 72.79 -5.43 14.27
CA THR A 746 72.04 -5.77 13.04
C THR A 746 72.76 -5.34 11.76
N GLY A 747 73.33 -4.14 11.73
CA GLY A 747 74.21 -3.61 10.70
C GLY A 747 74.00 -2.14 10.32
N ASN A 748 73.10 -1.41 10.96
CA ASN A 748 72.92 0.02 10.72
C ASN A 748 74.02 0.82 11.43
N TYR A 749 74.10 2.13 11.12
CA TYR A 749 75.14 2.99 11.67
C TYR A 749 74.76 4.47 11.63
N ALA A 750 75.37 5.22 12.54
CA ALA A 750 75.45 6.67 12.48
C ALA A 750 76.90 7.14 12.30
N ILE A 751 77.02 8.37 11.81
CA ILE A 751 78.27 9.08 11.57
C ILE A 751 78.10 10.52 12.01
N ASP A 752 79.14 11.07 12.63
CA ASP A 752 79.20 12.46 13.06
C ASP A 752 80.60 13.03 12.75
N ASP A 753 80.67 14.29 12.32
CA ASP A 753 81.88 15.01 11.91
C ASP A 753 81.99 16.30 12.72
N VAL A 754 82.94 16.37 13.66
CA VAL A 754 83.15 17.55 14.52
C VAL A 754 84.37 18.33 14.05
N TRP A 755 84.15 19.56 13.59
CA TRP A 755 85.22 20.48 13.17
C TRP A 755 85.67 21.31 14.36
N VAL A 756 86.93 21.17 14.73
CA VAL A 756 87.54 21.86 15.87
C VAL A 756 88.57 22.86 15.37
N THR A 757 88.44 24.11 15.80
CA THR A 757 89.38 25.19 15.44
C THR A 757 90.24 25.57 16.63
N VAL A 758 91.56 25.57 16.46
CA VAL A 758 92.50 26.06 17.46
C VAL A 758 92.81 27.52 17.14
N GLU A 759 92.49 28.43 18.06
CA GLU A 759 92.51 29.89 17.89
C GLU A 759 93.31 30.59 19.01
N ASP A 760 93.69 31.85 18.81
CA ASP A 760 94.22 32.72 19.87
C ASP A 760 93.22 33.85 20.13
N THR A 761 92.71 33.92 21.34
CA THR A 761 91.67 34.87 21.77
C THR A 761 92.13 35.77 22.93
N THR A 762 93.41 35.67 23.32
CA THR A 762 93.93 36.42 24.47
C THR A 762 94.57 37.74 24.05
N ALA A 763 94.14 38.83 24.69
CA ALA A 763 94.71 40.15 24.41
C ALA A 763 96.09 40.33 25.07
N PRO A 764 96.96 41.19 24.49
CA PRO A 764 98.20 41.59 25.13
C PRO A 764 98.01 42.14 26.55
N THR A 765 99.10 42.24 27.30
CA THR A 765 99.12 42.72 28.68
C THR A 765 99.74 44.12 28.76
N LEU A 766 98.98 45.11 29.27
CA LEU A 766 99.31 46.54 29.19
C LEU A 766 99.26 47.27 30.54
N VAL A 767 100.23 48.15 30.81
CA VAL A 767 100.34 48.96 32.06
C VAL A 767 100.69 50.42 31.75
N GLY A 768 100.09 51.40 32.45
CA GLY A 768 100.30 52.86 32.21
C GLY A 768 100.42 53.74 33.49
N ASN A 769 100.52 55.07 33.33
CA ASN A 769 100.96 56.00 34.40
C ASN A 769 99.87 56.79 35.18
N GLY A 770 98.69 57.11 34.62
CA GLY A 770 97.52 57.58 35.38
C GLY A 770 97.24 59.10 35.46
N ASN A 771 96.03 59.43 35.96
CA ASN A 771 95.25 60.69 35.80
C ASN A 771 95.84 61.99 36.44
N PHE A 772 95.60 63.15 35.80
CA PHE A 772 95.99 64.52 36.24
C PHE A 772 95.21 65.62 35.46
N GLN A 773 94.96 66.83 35.98
CA GLN A 773 94.06 67.85 35.35
C GLN A 773 94.78 69.07 34.71
N THR A 774 94.10 69.78 33.79
CA THR A 774 94.64 70.90 32.97
C THR A 774 93.54 71.90 32.56
N GLU A 775 93.86 73.21 32.44
CA GLU A 775 92.97 74.32 32.03
C GLU A 775 92.70 74.32 30.50
N LEU A 776 91.72 75.10 30.03
CA LEU A 776 91.49 75.45 28.61
C LEU A 776 92.72 76.16 28.01
N GLY A 777 93.73 75.39 27.56
CA GLY A 777 94.91 75.86 26.82
C GLY A 777 96.31 75.54 27.37
N ASP A 778 96.50 74.52 28.21
CA ASP A 778 97.82 74.04 28.72
C ASP A 778 98.11 72.57 28.28
N THR A 779 99.34 72.04 28.43
CA THR A 779 99.77 70.71 27.88
C THR A 779 99.87 69.55 28.91
N ALA A 780 99.70 68.30 28.45
CA ALA A 780 99.57 67.03 29.21
C ALA A 780 100.42 65.86 28.61
N ASN A 781 100.87 64.86 29.39
CA ASN A 781 101.81 63.77 28.96
C ASN A 781 101.57 62.38 29.63
N VAL A 782 101.72 61.25 28.90
CA VAL A 782 101.25 59.88 29.28
C VAL A 782 102.20 58.75 28.76
N THR A 783 102.34 57.59 29.45
CA THR A 783 103.35 56.51 29.15
C THR A 783 102.92 55.07 29.55
N TRP A 784 103.38 54.01 28.83
CA TRP A 784 102.94 52.60 28.97
C TRP A 784 103.96 51.47 28.63
N GLN A 785 103.65 50.19 28.96
CA GLN A 785 104.46 48.94 28.73
C GLN A 785 103.62 47.70 28.30
N VAL A 786 104.15 46.75 27.48
CA VAL A 786 103.40 45.66 26.74
C VAL A 786 104.05 44.24 26.76
N THR A 787 103.27 43.12 26.77
CA THR A 787 103.70 41.70 26.49
C THR A 787 102.55 40.77 26.03
N ASP A 788 102.82 39.67 25.30
CA ASP A 788 101.81 38.76 24.70
C ASP A 788 102.12 37.23 24.80
N ILE A 789 101.22 36.34 24.31
CA ILE A 789 101.34 34.87 24.32
C ILE A 789 101.95 34.27 23.04
N ASP A 790 101.67 34.77 21.83
CA ASP A 790 102.42 34.37 20.63
C ASP A 790 103.81 35.04 20.68
N PRO A 791 104.92 34.28 20.82
CA PRO A 791 106.25 34.86 20.87
C PRO A 791 106.73 35.48 19.55
N TRP A 792 105.90 35.44 18.50
CA TRP A 792 106.21 35.83 17.13
C TRP A 792 105.18 36.76 16.49
N ASP A 793 104.34 37.44 17.29
CA ASP A 793 103.54 38.56 16.77
C ASP A 793 104.47 39.66 16.21
N TYR A 794 104.38 39.86 14.90
CA TYR A 794 105.12 40.88 14.14
C TYR A 794 104.20 41.89 13.43
N ASP A 795 102.88 41.71 13.50
CA ASP A 795 101.88 42.53 12.78
C ASP A 795 100.94 43.30 13.76
N GLY A 796 101.05 43.06 15.06
CA GLY A 796 100.30 43.74 16.13
C GLY A 796 100.40 45.26 16.12
N THR A 797 99.28 45.92 16.39
CA THR A 797 99.08 47.38 16.23
C THR A 797 98.82 48.11 17.54
N TYR A 798 99.08 49.42 17.57
CA TYR A 798 98.73 50.27 18.70
C TYR A 798 98.07 51.57 18.24
N HIS A 799 97.21 52.14 19.08
CA HIS A 799 96.45 53.36 18.84
C HIS A 799 96.33 54.16 20.14
N ILE A 800 96.60 55.46 20.14
CA ILE A 800 96.55 56.31 21.34
C ILE A 800 95.48 57.36 21.15
N PHE A 801 94.39 57.18 21.88
CA PHE A 801 93.22 58.02 21.83
C PHE A 801 93.26 59.14 22.87
N VAL A 802 92.67 60.29 22.55
CA VAL A 802 92.32 61.37 23.48
C VAL A 802 90.82 61.60 23.37
N ASN A 803 90.08 61.42 24.47
CA ASN A 803 88.60 61.42 24.46
C ASN A 803 87.94 60.47 23.44
N GLY A 804 88.67 59.44 23.01
CA GLY A 804 88.22 58.51 21.97
C GLY A 804 88.48 58.97 20.53
N SER A 805 89.12 60.13 20.27
CA SER A 805 89.75 60.40 18.96
C SER A 805 91.14 59.80 18.93
N ASP A 806 91.51 59.07 17.87
CA ASP A 806 92.86 58.51 17.72
C ASP A 806 93.85 59.59 17.28
N GLU A 807 94.91 59.77 18.06
CA GLU A 807 95.91 60.82 17.89
C GLU A 807 97.29 60.27 17.50
N SER A 808 97.54 58.95 17.63
CA SER A 808 98.82 58.32 17.29
C SER A 808 98.73 56.79 17.20
N ASN A 809 99.05 56.21 16.04
CA ASN A 809 99.00 54.77 15.83
C ASN A 809 100.25 54.21 15.10
N GLY A 810 100.44 52.89 15.16
CA GLY A 810 101.55 52.18 14.52
C GLY A 810 101.56 50.67 14.80
N VAL A 811 102.66 49.99 14.47
CA VAL A 811 102.96 48.60 14.87
C VAL A 811 103.81 48.63 16.15
N TRP A 812 103.63 47.68 17.07
CA TRP A 812 104.47 47.56 18.28
C TRP A 812 105.46 46.39 18.16
N ASP A 813 106.73 46.70 17.86
CA ASP A 813 107.83 45.72 17.81
C ASP A 813 108.59 45.60 19.15
N SER A 814 108.09 46.27 20.19
CA SER A 814 108.80 46.50 21.46
C SER A 814 107.84 46.88 22.60
N ASN A 815 108.30 46.65 23.83
CA ASN A 815 107.47 46.59 25.03
C ASN A 815 107.13 47.95 25.70
N GLU A 816 107.25 49.12 25.05
CA GLU A 816 107.12 50.46 25.69
C GLU A 816 106.61 51.60 24.76
N LEU A 817 105.66 52.45 25.22
CA LEU A 817 104.94 53.48 24.40
C LEU A 817 104.60 54.78 25.20
N PHE A 818 104.31 55.93 24.54
CA PHE A 818 103.96 57.24 25.19
C PHE A 818 103.26 58.30 24.30
N TYR A 819 102.66 59.36 24.88
CA TYR A 819 101.87 60.42 24.16
C TYR A 819 101.69 61.79 24.89
N VAL A 820 101.36 62.89 24.18
CA VAL A 820 101.34 64.31 24.65
C VAL A 820 100.25 65.19 23.95
N PHE A 821 99.48 66.05 24.66
CA PHE A 821 98.40 66.92 24.08
C PHE A 821 97.96 68.16 24.91
N ASP A 822 97.12 69.06 24.35
CA ASP A 822 96.45 70.19 25.04
C ASP A 822 94.91 69.99 25.13
N PRO A 823 94.21 70.23 26.25
CA PRO A 823 92.75 70.06 26.38
C PRO A 823 91.93 71.36 26.34
N GLU A 824 90.67 71.24 25.92
CA GLU A 824 89.65 72.28 26.02
C GLU A 824 88.80 72.17 27.31
N VAL A 825 87.61 72.78 27.26
CA VAL A 825 86.57 72.72 28.28
C VAL A 825 85.73 71.41 28.21
N ALA A 826 86.39 70.26 28.39
CA ALA A 826 85.74 68.94 28.60
C ALA A 826 86.54 68.02 29.54
N LEU A 827 85.95 66.95 30.08
CA LEU A 827 86.69 65.91 30.80
C LEU A 827 87.34 64.95 29.78
N TYR A 828 88.66 65.07 29.60
CA TYR A 828 89.51 64.27 28.73
C TYR A 828 89.91 62.93 29.33
N ASN A 829 90.11 61.94 28.45
CA ASN A 829 90.70 60.65 28.80
C ASN A 829 91.68 60.19 27.71
N VAL A 830 92.93 59.90 28.08
CA VAL A 830 93.99 59.47 27.16
C VAL A 830 94.14 57.96 27.25
N THR A 831 93.73 57.24 26.22
CA THR A 831 93.68 55.78 26.20
C THR A 831 94.63 55.23 25.15
N LEU A 832 95.75 54.61 25.57
CA LEU A 832 96.45 53.69 24.66
C LEU A 832 95.63 52.41 24.54
N ILE A 833 95.52 51.89 23.33
CA ILE A 833 95.11 50.53 22.99
C ILE A 833 96.29 49.86 22.29
N VAL A 834 96.59 48.62 22.65
CA VAL A 834 97.47 47.73 21.88
C VAL A 834 96.69 46.47 21.51
N THR A 835 96.96 45.95 20.32
CA THR A 835 96.25 44.87 19.65
C THR A 835 97.29 43.91 19.07
N ASP A 836 97.09 42.60 19.20
CA ASP A 836 97.95 41.61 18.55
C ASP A 836 97.68 41.49 17.03
N ALA A 837 98.33 40.53 16.35
CA ALA A 837 98.05 40.20 14.95
C ALA A 837 96.67 39.53 14.71
N TYR A 838 96.04 38.98 15.74
CA TYR A 838 94.79 38.22 15.66
C TYR A 838 93.53 39.09 15.90
N GLY A 839 93.71 40.30 16.44
CA GLY A 839 92.68 41.30 16.71
C GLY A 839 92.34 41.48 18.19
N ASN A 840 92.96 40.73 19.11
CA ASN A 840 92.72 40.82 20.54
C ASN A 840 93.41 42.07 21.08
N SER A 841 92.69 42.91 21.84
CA SER A 841 93.19 44.22 22.28
C SER A 841 92.94 44.56 23.74
N VAL A 842 93.90 45.27 24.32
CA VAL A 842 93.88 45.77 25.70
C VAL A 842 94.07 47.28 25.71
N SER A 843 93.48 47.96 26.69
CA SER A 843 93.52 49.43 26.77
C SER A 843 93.86 49.96 28.16
N ASN A 844 94.44 51.17 28.21
CA ASN A 844 94.81 51.84 29.47
C ASN A 844 94.59 53.36 29.39
N THR A 845 93.65 53.85 30.21
CA THR A 845 93.13 55.22 30.18
C THR A 845 93.66 56.13 31.29
N THR A 846 94.02 57.38 30.96
CA THR A 846 94.57 58.43 31.84
C THR A 846 93.81 59.76 31.69
N TRP A 847 93.10 60.22 32.73
CA TRP A 847 92.11 61.33 32.64
C TRP A 847 92.63 62.75 32.97
N VAL A 848 92.08 63.81 32.32
CA VAL A 848 92.44 65.27 32.36
C VAL A 848 91.17 66.19 32.19
N THR A 849 91.00 67.47 32.63
CA THR A 849 89.62 68.06 32.85
C THR A 849 89.28 69.58 32.61
N GLY A 850 88.14 69.89 31.92
CA GLY A 850 87.44 71.21 31.68
C GLY A 850 85.86 71.16 31.44
N ARG A 851 85.11 72.24 30.98
CA ARG A 851 83.58 72.37 30.91
C ARG A 851 82.80 73.54 30.09
N ASP A 852 81.68 73.33 29.28
CA ASP A 852 81.02 74.24 28.18
C ASP A 852 79.45 74.71 28.16
N MET A 853 78.65 74.93 27.00
CA MET A 853 77.58 76.04 26.80
C MET A 853 76.21 76.24 25.87
N THR A 854 75.80 75.79 24.61
CA THR A 854 74.84 76.60 23.62
C THR A 854 73.38 76.17 23.01
N ILE A 855 72.80 76.68 21.83
CA ILE A 855 71.32 77.15 21.54
C ILE A 855 70.51 77.04 20.09
N PRO A 856 69.10 77.22 19.89
CA PRO A 856 68.07 76.66 18.82
C PRO A 856 67.20 77.46 17.68
N GLU A 857 66.36 76.80 16.77
CA GLU A 857 65.28 77.33 15.75
C GLU A 857 64.04 76.39 15.20
N ILE A 858 63.05 76.82 14.31
CA ILE A 858 61.67 76.17 13.95
C ILE A 858 60.84 76.53 12.59
N THR A 859 59.86 75.70 12.03
CA THR A 859 58.87 75.96 10.85
C THR A 859 57.52 75.07 10.66
N GLY A 860 56.59 75.24 9.65
CA GLY A 860 55.28 74.46 9.42
C GLY A 860 54.46 74.36 8.04
N ASN A 861 53.16 73.88 8.00
CA ASN A 861 52.27 73.37 6.83
C ASN A 861 51.16 74.34 6.25
N ILE A 862 50.31 73.95 5.25
CA ILE A 862 49.36 74.85 4.50
C ILE A 862 47.82 74.63 4.66
N ASN A 863 47.03 75.62 4.19
CA ASN A 863 45.57 75.75 4.37
C ASN A 863 44.68 74.90 3.41
N GLN A 864 43.38 74.71 3.73
CA GLN A 864 42.45 73.76 3.07
C GLN A 864 41.04 74.36 2.74
N GLU A 865 40.35 73.83 1.72
CA GLU A 865 38.89 73.99 1.43
C GLU A 865 38.22 72.60 1.22
N ILE A 866 36.94 72.44 1.56
CA ILE A 866 36.25 71.15 1.80
C ILE A 866 34.76 71.25 1.39
N ASP A 867 34.02 70.20 1.02
CA ASP A 867 32.53 70.28 0.89
C ASP A 867 31.78 70.02 2.23
N GLU A 868 30.53 70.51 2.38
CA GLU A 868 29.75 70.33 3.61
C GLU A 868 29.49 68.83 3.88
N ASN A 869 30.16 68.31 4.91
CA ASN A 869 30.26 66.90 5.38
C ASN A 869 31.42 66.03 4.81
N GLU A 870 32.57 66.61 4.44
CA GLU A 870 33.84 65.91 4.07
C GLU A 870 34.95 65.97 5.18
N PHE A 871 36.11 65.28 5.01
CA PHE A 871 37.08 64.85 6.06
C PHE A 871 38.58 65.16 5.72
N VAL A 872 39.38 65.80 6.61
CA VAL A 872 40.75 66.38 6.32
C VAL A 872 41.74 66.44 7.54
N ILE A 873 43.09 66.62 7.34
CA ILE A 873 44.24 66.59 8.32
C ILE A 873 45.39 67.64 8.02
N LEU A 874 46.28 68.03 8.98
CA LEU A 874 47.40 69.06 8.97
C LEU A 874 48.79 68.59 9.59
N ASN A 875 49.96 69.31 9.40
CA ASN A 875 51.38 68.92 9.78
C ASN A 875 52.42 70.08 10.22
N TRP A 876 53.70 69.83 10.67
CA TRP A 876 54.76 70.81 11.20
C TRP A 876 56.27 70.36 11.26
N THR A 877 57.32 71.18 11.66
CA THR A 877 58.83 70.90 11.65
C THR A 877 59.81 71.75 12.60
N CYS A 878 61.02 71.29 13.10
CA CYS A 878 61.99 72.07 13.99
C CYS A 878 63.56 71.75 13.98
N SER A 879 64.47 72.33 14.86
CA SER A 879 65.92 71.90 15.17
C SER A 879 66.79 72.65 16.30
N ASP A 880 67.93 72.10 16.84
CA ASP A 880 68.93 72.73 17.82
C ASP A 880 70.35 72.03 18.02
N LEU A 881 71.32 72.65 18.74
CA LEU A 881 72.60 72.10 19.30
C LEU A 881 72.46 71.24 20.59
N ALA A 882 71.45 71.44 21.46
CA ALA A 882 71.13 70.59 22.63
C ALA A 882 69.64 70.73 23.17
N PRO A 883 68.59 70.20 22.50
CA PRO A 883 67.13 70.53 22.72
C PRO A 883 66.30 69.80 23.84
N ASP A 884 65.01 70.23 24.10
CA ASP A 884 64.09 69.85 25.24
C ASP A 884 62.51 69.65 25.04
N SER A 885 61.62 70.67 24.86
CA SER A 885 60.11 70.50 24.97
C SER A 885 59.19 71.35 24.04
N LEU A 886 57.91 70.95 23.73
CA LEU A 886 56.97 71.59 22.75
C LEU A 886 55.46 71.74 23.14
N VAL A 887 54.70 72.58 22.40
CA VAL A 887 53.24 72.84 22.59
C VAL A 887 52.48 73.15 21.27
N LEU A 888 51.19 72.78 21.13
CA LEU A 888 50.27 73.16 20.03
C LEU A 888 48.91 73.77 20.49
N THR A 889 48.40 74.77 19.74
CA THR A 889 47.10 75.46 19.97
C THR A 889 46.18 75.49 18.73
N ARG A 890 44.88 75.76 18.92
CA ARG A 890 43.87 76.14 17.90
C ARG A 890 43.18 77.44 18.30
N ASP A 891 43.07 78.40 17.38
CA ASP A 891 42.54 79.76 17.58
C ASP A 891 43.09 80.46 18.86
N GLY A 892 44.35 80.16 19.20
CA GLY A 892 45.05 80.67 20.39
C GLY A 892 44.78 79.90 21.70
N THR A 893 44.06 78.77 21.67
CA THR A 893 43.78 77.91 22.83
C THR A 893 44.53 76.58 22.70
N ALA A 894 45.33 76.19 23.69
CA ALA A 894 46.10 74.94 23.67
C ALA A 894 45.20 73.71 23.45
N ILE A 895 45.67 72.77 22.63
CA ILE A 895 44.99 71.48 22.35
C ILE A 895 45.92 70.26 22.43
N VAL A 896 47.25 70.43 22.38
CA VAL A 896 48.25 69.37 22.64
C VAL A 896 49.51 70.00 23.29
N GLU A 897 50.18 69.29 24.21
CA GLU A 897 51.44 69.70 24.87
C GLU A 897 52.33 68.45 25.06
N SER A 898 53.65 68.50 24.80
CA SER A 898 54.56 67.34 24.91
C SER A 898 56.06 67.69 25.01
N SER A 899 56.94 66.70 25.13
CA SER A 899 58.41 66.87 24.97
C SER A 899 58.80 67.11 23.50
N TRP A 900 60.05 67.55 23.27
CA TRP A 900 60.61 67.89 21.96
C TRP A 900 62.07 67.45 21.84
N ASP A 901 62.50 67.39 20.59
CA ASP A 901 63.58 66.55 20.10
C ASP A 901 64.22 67.11 18.82
N GLY A 902 63.66 68.20 18.27
CA GLY A 902 63.97 68.69 16.94
C GLY A 902 62.94 68.37 15.85
N SER A 903 61.76 67.81 16.15
CA SER A 903 60.91 67.16 15.13
C SER A 903 59.55 67.84 14.78
N ASP A 904 58.66 67.04 14.17
CA ASP A 904 57.53 67.35 13.28
C ASP A 904 56.18 66.87 13.90
N PHE A 905 55.01 67.42 13.51
CA PHE A 905 53.75 67.24 14.29
C PHE A 905 52.43 67.36 13.46
N SER A 906 51.30 66.66 13.79
CA SER A 906 50.06 66.59 12.93
C SER A 906 48.65 66.58 13.62
N TYR A 907 47.52 66.88 12.91
CA TYR A 907 46.12 66.97 13.47
C TYR A 907 44.90 66.88 12.49
N ASN A 908 43.68 66.42 12.89
CA ASN A 908 42.44 66.22 12.05
C ASN A 908 41.35 67.33 12.21
N VAL A 909 40.57 67.65 11.17
CA VAL A 909 39.63 68.81 11.11
C VAL A 909 38.19 68.54 10.59
N THR A 910 37.70 67.29 10.65
CA THR A 910 36.39 66.90 10.06
C THR A 910 35.15 67.50 10.78
N GLY A 911 34.06 67.75 10.04
CA GLY A 911 32.71 67.93 10.60
C GLY A 911 32.35 69.36 11.02
N LEU A 912 32.95 70.36 10.39
CA LEU A 912 32.79 71.79 10.72
C LEU A 912 31.66 72.44 9.89
N SER A 913 30.93 73.38 10.51
CA SER A 913 29.99 74.24 9.80
C SER A 913 30.70 75.30 8.96
N VAL A 914 30.10 75.69 7.83
CA VAL A 914 30.58 76.74 6.88
C VAL A 914 31.21 77.95 7.60
N GLY A 915 32.55 78.07 7.54
CA GLY A 915 33.37 79.02 8.30
C GLY A 915 34.88 78.73 8.20
N ILE A 916 35.73 79.49 8.92
CA ILE A 916 37.21 79.46 8.82
C ILE A 916 37.89 79.41 10.21
N TYR A 917 39.02 78.67 10.36
CA TYR A 917 39.72 78.35 11.65
C TYR A 917 41.28 78.40 11.56
N ASN A 918 42.03 78.45 12.69
CA ASN A 918 43.51 78.61 12.80
C ASN A 918 44.23 77.72 13.86
N PHE A 919 45.56 77.42 13.75
CA PHE A 919 46.38 76.54 14.65
C PHE A 919 47.87 76.99 14.81
N THR A 920 48.63 76.64 15.89
CA THR A 920 49.99 77.19 16.23
C THR A 920 50.91 76.23 17.06
N LEU A 921 52.27 76.28 16.96
CA LEU A 921 53.28 75.41 17.65
C LEU A 921 54.36 76.17 18.51
N THR A 922 55.22 75.53 19.35
CA THR A 922 56.30 76.11 20.24
C THR A 922 57.41 75.10 20.68
N ILE A 923 58.68 75.47 21.05
CA ILE A 923 59.89 74.59 21.39
C ILE A 923 60.91 75.09 22.51
N PHE A 924 61.90 74.29 23.05
CA PHE A 924 62.89 74.57 24.19
C PHE A 924 64.32 73.83 24.22
N ASP A 925 65.36 74.15 25.08
CA ASP A 925 66.74 73.49 25.18
C ASP A 925 67.40 73.11 26.57
N GLN A 926 68.48 72.28 26.60
CA GLN A 926 69.23 71.67 27.74
C GLN A 926 70.26 72.55 28.48
N SER A 927 70.94 73.47 27.77
CA SER A 927 71.71 74.56 28.40
C SER A 927 70.81 75.80 28.63
N GLY A 928 69.80 76.07 27.76
CA GLY A 928 68.43 76.55 28.12
C GLY A 928 67.69 77.70 27.34
N ASN A 929 66.99 77.51 26.18
CA ASN A 929 66.27 78.54 25.32
C ASN A 929 64.88 78.11 24.67
N TYR A 930 64.25 78.79 23.64
CA TYR A 930 62.87 78.53 23.06
C TYR A 930 62.36 79.27 21.73
N ALA A 931 61.32 78.79 20.97
CA ALA A 931 60.66 79.39 19.72
C ALA A 931 59.19 78.91 19.29
N TYR A 932 58.55 79.25 18.10
CA TYR A 932 57.11 78.98 17.66
C TYR A 932 56.65 79.06 16.11
N ASP A 933 55.44 78.54 15.66
CA ASP A 933 54.85 78.48 14.22
C ASP A 933 53.25 78.44 14.02
N THR A 934 52.53 78.41 12.83
CA THR A 934 51.01 78.54 12.59
C THR A 934 50.28 78.13 11.20
N VAL A 935 48.96 77.68 11.12
CA VAL A 935 48.13 77.14 9.91
C VAL A 935 46.52 77.29 9.91
N PHE A 936 45.71 77.28 8.78
CA PHE A 936 44.18 77.51 8.67
C PHE A 936 43.24 76.59 7.72
N VAL A 937 41.85 76.66 7.72
CA VAL A 937 40.84 75.77 6.93
C VAL A 937 39.41 76.39 6.52
N ASN A 938 38.62 75.95 5.47
CA ASN A 938 37.26 76.45 4.93
C ASN A 938 36.27 75.42 4.18
N ILE A 939 34.99 75.74 3.71
CA ILE A 939 33.85 74.79 3.26
C ILE A 939 32.88 75.13 2.00
N THR A 940 32.27 74.18 1.19
CA THR A 940 31.30 74.31 -0.03
C THR A 940 30.12 73.23 -0.31
N ALA A 941 29.45 73.04 -1.53
CA ALA A 941 28.22 72.15 -1.85
C ALA A 941 27.76 71.79 -3.38
N VAL A 942 26.70 70.93 -3.66
CA VAL A 942 26.37 70.13 -4.96
C VAL A 942 24.85 69.96 -5.51
N SER A 943 24.50 69.36 -6.73
CA SER A 943 23.09 69.10 -7.33
C SER A 943 22.88 68.15 -8.63
N THR A 944 21.64 67.70 -9.10
CA THR A 944 21.32 66.67 -10.24
C THR A 944 19.91 66.63 -11.02
N THR A 945 19.69 65.88 -12.18
CA THR A 945 18.40 65.34 -12.88
C THR A 945 18.65 64.17 -13.97
N SER A 946 17.83 63.85 -15.04
CA SER A 946 17.66 62.46 -15.68
C SER A 946 17.67 62.21 -17.25
N THR A 947 17.60 60.91 -17.71
CA THR A 947 16.89 60.27 -18.90
C THR A 947 17.66 59.56 -20.08
N THR A 948 17.20 58.36 -20.57
CA THR A 948 17.02 57.83 -21.99
C THR A 948 16.99 56.27 -22.22
N THR A 949 17.06 55.72 -23.47
CA THR A 949 16.09 54.69 -24.00
C THR A 949 16.46 53.81 -25.27
N THR A 950 15.81 52.62 -25.46
CA THR A 950 15.56 51.76 -26.72
C THR A 950 16.66 50.79 -27.24
N THR A 951 16.54 49.47 -27.62
CA THR A 951 15.58 48.49 -28.29
C THR A 951 15.68 48.33 -29.85
N THR A 952 15.51 47.18 -30.56
CA THR A 952 14.95 45.80 -30.27
C THR A 952 15.91 44.63 -30.74
N THR A 953 15.69 43.50 -31.46
CA THR A 953 14.62 42.89 -32.36
C THR A 953 14.77 41.30 -32.48
N THR A 954 14.35 40.60 -33.57
CA THR A 954 14.17 39.11 -33.75
C THR A 954 14.56 38.59 -35.19
N THR A 955 14.38 37.36 -35.76
CA THR A 955 13.66 36.05 -35.49
C THR A 955 14.17 34.84 -36.37
N ASP A 956 13.83 33.57 -36.04
CA ASP A 956 13.63 32.27 -36.82
C ASP A 956 14.41 31.88 -38.13
N THR A 957 14.73 30.60 -38.43
CA THR A 957 13.77 29.49 -38.80
C THR A 957 14.44 28.10 -38.98
N SER A 958 13.65 27.00 -38.81
CA SER A 958 13.73 25.65 -39.48
C SER A 958 14.08 24.37 -38.68
N THR A 959 13.03 23.55 -38.48
CA THR A 959 12.88 22.06 -38.39
C THR A 959 14.00 21.15 -38.98
N SER A 960 14.19 19.87 -38.58
CA SER A 960 13.18 18.82 -38.28
C SER A 960 13.70 17.52 -37.59
N THR A 961 12.79 16.79 -36.92
CA THR A 961 12.69 15.29 -36.73
C THR A 961 13.67 14.44 -35.89
N THR A 962 13.17 13.93 -34.74
CA THR A 962 13.09 12.50 -34.24
C THR A 962 14.34 11.57 -34.22
N THR A 963 14.58 10.66 -33.25
CA THR A 963 13.75 10.10 -32.15
C THR A 963 14.59 9.44 -31.02
N THR A 964 14.07 9.46 -29.78
CA THR A 964 14.27 8.57 -28.60
C THR A 964 15.48 7.59 -28.51
N GLY A 965 16.24 7.68 -27.40
CA GLY A 965 17.16 6.64 -26.88
C GLY A 965 17.66 6.97 -25.46
N THR A 966 17.71 5.99 -24.56
CA THR A 966 17.92 6.12 -23.09
C THR A 966 19.38 6.10 -22.61
N ASN A 967 19.67 6.74 -21.46
CA ASN A 967 20.51 6.35 -20.29
C ASN A 967 21.81 5.49 -20.48
N THR A 968 22.93 5.65 -19.76
CA THR A 968 23.27 6.40 -18.51
C THR A 968 24.80 6.47 -18.25
N SER A 969 25.22 7.33 -17.30
CA SER A 969 26.46 7.27 -16.48
C SER A 969 27.78 7.89 -17.00
N GLY A 970 28.68 8.18 -16.03
CA GLY A 970 29.90 9.02 -16.10
C GLY A 970 29.66 10.36 -15.38
N THR A 971 30.24 10.74 -14.22
CA THR A 971 31.67 10.82 -13.79
C THR A 971 32.48 11.81 -14.66
N GLU A 972 33.24 12.78 -14.13
CA GLU A 972 33.86 12.94 -12.80
C GLU A 972 33.78 14.36 -12.18
N THR A 973 34.04 14.37 -10.87
CA THR A 973 34.68 15.35 -9.94
C THR A 973 35.91 16.14 -10.49
N PRO A 974 36.64 17.02 -9.72
CA PRO A 974 36.49 17.51 -8.33
C PRO A 974 36.56 19.10 -8.21
N PRO A 975 37.31 19.77 -7.29
CA PRO A 975 36.82 20.31 -5.99
C PRO A 975 37.32 21.78 -5.72
N PRO A 976 37.66 22.25 -4.48
CA PRO A 976 37.10 22.13 -3.11
C PRO A 976 36.85 23.51 -2.42
N ALA A 977 36.46 23.47 -1.14
CA ALA A 977 36.82 24.37 -0.01
C ALA A 977 36.42 25.87 -0.06
N ASP A 978 35.88 26.50 1.00
CA ASP A 978 36.14 26.42 2.48
C ASP A 978 37.48 27.08 2.88
N ASP A 979 37.67 27.67 4.07
CA ASP A 979 36.92 27.57 5.33
C ASP A 979 37.11 28.84 6.23
N ILE A 980 36.88 28.70 7.55
CA ILE A 980 37.21 29.56 8.71
C ILE A 980 36.02 30.42 9.20
N LEU A 981 35.27 30.01 10.24
CA LEU A 981 35.57 29.91 11.70
C LEU A 981 35.71 31.27 12.44
N VAL A 982 35.34 31.44 13.73
CA VAL A 982 34.32 30.82 14.62
C VAL A 982 34.19 31.70 15.91
N VAL A 983 33.52 31.24 16.98
CA VAL A 983 33.44 31.82 18.36
C VAL A 983 32.43 32.99 18.57
N LEU A 984 31.70 33.16 19.68
CA LEU A 984 30.94 32.26 20.62
C LEU A 984 30.14 33.14 21.63
N LEU A 985 29.42 32.51 22.58
CA LEU A 985 28.81 33.03 23.83
C LEU A 985 27.43 33.77 23.69
N LEU A 986 26.30 33.14 24.08
CA LEU A 986 25.64 33.12 25.43
C LEU A 986 24.64 34.30 25.65
N VAL A 987 23.52 34.24 26.41
CA VAL A 987 22.97 33.28 27.42
C VAL A 987 21.42 33.15 27.29
N GLY A 988 20.86 31.92 27.38
CA GLY A 988 19.56 31.54 28.01
C GLY A 988 18.20 32.10 27.49
N GLY A 989 17.05 31.44 27.75
CA GLY A 989 16.83 30.09 28.32
C GLY A 989 15.39 29.80 28.81
N VAL A 990 15.01 28.50 28.78
CA VAL A 990 13.93 27.81 29.58
C VAL A 990 12.44 28.15 29.32
N GLY A 991 11.60 27.10 29.24
CA GLY A 991 10.14 27.17 29.52
C GLY A 991 9.21 26.85 28.33
N VAL A 992 8.91 25.61 27.91
CA VAL A 992 8.27 24.46 28.60
C VAL A 992 6.75 24.61 28.83
N ILE A 993 5.98 23.96 27.93
CA ILE A 993 4.70 23.24 28.17
C ILE A 993 3.42 24.03 28.55
N VAL A 994 2.18 23.54 28.32
CA VAL A 994 1.53 22.83 27.17
C VAL A 994 0.01 22.72 27.47
N ILE A 995 -0.82 22.53 26.43
CA ILE A 995 -2.18 21.92 26.47
C ILE A 995 -3.34 22.66 27.22
N VAL A 996 -4.64 22.36 27.01
CA VAL A 996 -5.51 22.29 25.80
C VAL A 996 -6.99 22.12 26.27
N ILE A 997 -7.94 21.98 25.33
CA ILE A 997 -9.20 21.19 25.43
C ILE A 997 -10.53 21.81 25.97
N ILE A 998 -11.64 21.24 25.46
CA ILE A 998 -13.02 21.21 26.02
C ILE A 998 -13.81 22.56 26.03
N ILE A 999 -15.09 22.67 25.60
CA ILE A 999 -16.03 21.75 24.94
C ILE A 999 -16.92 22.50 23.90
N THR A 1000 -17.18 21.82 22.79
CA THR A 1000 -18.42 21.59 22.01
C THR A 1000 -19.79 22.12 22.56
N ILE A 1001 -20.94 22.07 21.87
CA ILE A 1001 -21.41 21.21 20.75
C ILE A 1001 -22.53 21.89 19.91
N MET A 1002 -22.72 21.42 18.66
CA MET A 1002 -23.89 21.48 17.75
C MET A 1002 -24.98 22.57 17.87
N LYS A 1003 -25.42 23.06 16.69
CA LYS A 1003 -26.85 23.27 16.44
C LYS A 1003 -27.23 23.01 14.98
N THR A 1004 -28.30 22.25 14.76
CA THR A 1004 -28.86 21.88 13.43
C THR A 1004 -30.28 22.43 13.26
N ARG A 1005 -30.88 22.19 12.07
CA ARG A 1005 -32.33 22.34 11.74
C ARG A 1005 -32.83 23.79 11.54
N ASN A 1006 -33.79 24.09 10.64
CA ASN A 1006 -34.58 23.27 9.71
C ASN A 1006 -35.34 24.16 8.68
N ARG A 1007 -36.00 23.50 7.71
CA ARG A 1007 -37.10 23.95 6.81
C ARG A 1007 -36.68 24.60 5.49
N THR A 1008 -37.44 24.42 4.41
CA THR A 1008 -38.61 23.51 4.24
C THR A 1008 -38.21 22.21 3.56
#